data_AF-A0A2M7SX03-F1
#
_entry.id   AF-A0A2M7SX03-F1
#
_cell.length_a   1.000
_cell.length_b   1.000
_cell.length_c   1.000
_cell.angle_alpha   90.00
_cell.angle_beta   90.00
_cell.angle_gamma   90.00
#
_symmetry.space_group_name_H-M   'P 1'
#
loop_
_entity.id
_entity.type
_entity.pdbx_description
1 polymer ?
#
loop_
_entity_poly.entity_id
_entity_poly.type
_entity_poly.pdbx_seq_one_letter_code
_entity_poly.pdbx_strand_id
1 'polypeptide(L)'
;MNTIFFVTSKNFLIIFLLVFATLPFFTFASTTDGTIDSTYKYAWGANIGWINFGTSGGNVHITDSALTGYVWSANYGWINLSPTLAGVKNNSEGTLSGNAWGENLGWINFTGVSISSAGQFSGSATISSDGSKISFDCATNCVVKTDWRPLSSRGGEVAGSGGSGGSGGSGMPDQWATGPTPPLGGFRILINNGNKYTETSTVAITLFGGSNTEKMVVSNFPGFRDTGIEPYVSTKQWDLCQGLNSCAEGTYTVYAKFYTPWGRSSEIVSASITYRKSSLISKIKEIITPLIPSFLKPKPSVTIAVPKLAPLALQAKWNLLPAQAIKEFVLAPLPQEFKALAVKFPSLAKTFQQIGIAKITDVQKLGNVKMTLPGLTERLRLSTTKVEPGKFALAEGVPIANLSPEIKQQIPAEIVFVKAGGQLIDFSAALTLSDKGEPKQTITTIVGKTLQLAVKPDKPVNSITGYVVFKSKTRQTSSIPIPFSQLTASAIFSNPVLAKPQKNPVSVEEKLVLGQFEYTDPDGDGIYTAEIQAPVIDGQYEIITVFDYKNIQLGKKELRLVVVVDPEGYVYEKQGDKETRIPGAIISLFWLNSETKQYELWPAKEYQQENPQTTDVRGTYSFLVPQGFYYLKVETPGYLAYDGKPFQVTEGSGVHVNIGLKMQYWWLYIIDWKTVLLGVIILLLLYNFYKDRIREKLSLRK
;
A
#
# COMPACT_ATOMS: atom_id res chain seq x y z
N MET A 1 9.01 -81.88 -34.20
CA MET A 1 10.14 -80.95 -33.98
C MET A 1 9.63 -79.54 -34.22
N ASN A 2 9.53 -78.73 -33.16
CA ASN A 2 9.66 -77.28 -33.16
C ASN A 2 9.36 -76.75 -31.75
N THR A 3 10.34 -76.08 -31.16
CA THR A 3 10.32 -75.54 -29.79
C THR A 3 9.98 -74.05 -29.88
N ILE A 4 8.87 -73.63 -29.28
CA ILE A 4 8.46 -72.22 -29.18
C ILE A 4 8.69 -71.75 -27.74
N PHE A 5 9.51 -70.71 -27.59
CA PHE A 5 9.79 -70.02 -26.33
C PHE A 5 8.62 -69.11 -25.93
N PHE A 6 8.03 -69.36 -24.76
CA PHE A 6 7.13 -68.42 -24.08
C PHE A 6 7.95 -67.59 -23.08
N VAL A 7 8.12 -66.29 -23.35
CA VAL A 7 8.65 -65.32 -22.38
C VAL A 7 7.50 -64.79 -21.52
N THR A 8 7.67 -64.85 -20.20
CA THR A 8 6.68 -64.56 -19.16
C THR A 8 6.43 -63.05 -18.99
N SER A 9 5.16 -62.69 -18.79
CA SER A 9 4.64 -61.30 -18.74
C SER A 9 5.07 -60.47 -17.52
N LYS A 10 6.07 -60.92 -16.74
CA LYS A 10 6.65 -60.13 -15.62
C LYS A 10 7.77 -59.20 -16.06
N ASN A 11 8.37 -59.42 -17.23
CA ASN A 11 9.49 -58.60 -17.70
C ASN A 11 9.06 -57.40 -18.56
N PHE A 12 7.81 -57.38 -19.06
CA PHE A 12 7.32 -56.24 -19.85
C PHE A 12 7.01 -55.01 -18.97
N LEU A 13 6.57 -55.22 -17.72
CA LEU A 13 6.28 -54.14 -16.78
C LEU A 13 7.56 -53.44 -16.26
N ILE A 14 8.64 -54.20 -16.09
CA ILE A 14 9.93 -53.68 -15.60
C ILE A 14 10.66 -52.90 -16.69
N ILE A 15 10.56 -53.34 -17.95
CA ILE A 15 11.13 -52.60 -19.10
C ILE A 15 10.32 -51.33 -19.38
N PHE A 16 8.98 -51.34 -19.21
CA PHE A 16 8.15 -50.14 -19.35
C PHE A 16 8.40 -49.12 -18.22
N LEU A 17 8.72 -49.58 -17.00
CA LEU A 17 9.11 -48.72 -15.85
C LEU A 17 10.54 -48.17 -15.95
N LEU A 18 11.47 -48.88 -16.60
CA LEU A 18 12.86 -48.40 -16.80
C LEU A 18 13.01 -47.44 -17.99
N VAL A 19 12.15 -47.55 -19.01
CA VAL A 19 12.14 -46.62 -20.15
C VAL A 19 11.47 -45.29 -19.79
N PHE A 20 10.52 -45.24 -18.85
CA PHE A 20 9.95 -43.99 -18.35
C PHE A 20 10.80 -43.29 -17.27
N ALA A 21 11.75 -44.00 -16.64
CA ALA A 21 12.63 -43.45 -15.60
C ALA A 21 13.94 -42.83 -16.13
N THR A 22 14.21 -42.90 -17.45
CA THR A 22 15.44 -42.38 -18.06
C THR A 22 15.21 -41.32 -19.14
N LEU A 23 13.96 -40.89 -19.34
CA LEU A 23 13.71 -39.66 -20.10
C LEU A 23 14.06 -38.47 -19.20
N PRO A 24 15.09 -37.67 -19.51
CA PRO A 24 15.24 -36.38 -18.85
C PRO A 24 13.94 -35.60 -19.09
N PHE A 25 13.26 -35.23 -18.01
CA PHE A 25 12.30 -34.14 -18.06
C PHE A 25 13.09 -32.90 -18.45
N PHE A 26 13.22 -32.65 -19.74
CA PHE A 26 13.56 -31.33 -20.22
C PHE A 26 12.37 -30.43 -19.83
N THR A 27 12.51 -29.75 -18.70
CA THR A 27 11.78 -28.51 -18.48
C THR A 27 12.20 -27.59 -19.62
N PHE A 28 11.33 -27.39 -20.60
CA PHE A 28 11.54 -26.36 -21.60
C PHE A 28 11.58 -25.03 -20.85
N ALA A 29 12.77 -24.45 -20.72
CA ALA A 29 12.92 -23.10 -20.22
C ALA A 29 12.24 -22.16 -21.24
N SER A 30 11.31 -21.33 -20.80
CA SER A 30 10.72 -20.34 -21.68
C SER A 30 11.78 -19.33 -22.10
N THR A 31 12.04 -19.24 -23.40
CA THR A 31 13.06 -18.35 -23.96
C THR A 31 12.60 -16.91 -24.10
N THR A 32 11.33 -16.56 -23.84
CA THR A 32 10.85 -15.18 -24.01
C THR A 32 9.81 -14.73 -22.98
N ASP A 33 9.18 -15.67 -22.26
CA ASP A 33 8.14 -15.40 -21.27
C ASP A 33 8.20 -16.42 -20.12
N GLY A 34 9.04 -16.16 -19.13
CA GLY A 34 9.23 -17.05 -17.99
C GLY A 34 8.23 -16.83 -16.86
N THR A 35 8.02 -17.87 -16.08
CA THR A 35 7.20 -17.91 -14.88
C THR A 35 8.07 -18.11 -13.64
N ILE A 36 7.48 -18.02 -12.45
CA ILE A 36 8.18 -18.18 -11.18
C ILE A 36 8.17 -19.65 -10.73
N ASP A 37 9.30 -20.12 -10.24
CA ASP A 37 9.48 -21.47 -9.69
C ASP A 37 8.54 -21.72 -8.49
N SER A 38 7.85 -22.87 -8.47
CA SER A 38 6.85 -23.17 -7.43
C SER A 38 7.45 -23.34 -6.03
N THR A 39 8.73 -23.68 -5.95
CA THR A 39 9.51 -23.92 -4.73
C THR A 39 10.28 -22.66 -4.31
N TYR A 40 10.98 -22.02 -5.25
CA TYR A 40 11.80 -20.84 -5.01
C TYR A 40 11.08 -19.55 -5.44
N LYS A 41 10.19 -19.06 -4.56
CA LYS A 41 9.29 -17.93 -4.87
C LYS A 41 9.22 -16.83 -3.82
N TYR A 42 10.00 -16.92 -2.76
CA TYR A 42 9.90 -15.99 -1.64
C TYR A 42 11.06 -15.01 -1.63
N ALA A 43 10.77 -13.72 -1.50
CA ALA A 43 11.73 -12.67 -1.15
C ALA A 43 11.45 -12.17 0.27
N TRP A 44 12.43 -11.53 0.91
CA TRP A 44 12.31 -11.08 2.30
C TRP A 44 12.64 -9.60 2.45
N GLY A 45 11.79 -8.84 3.13
CA GLY A 45 12.12 -7.50 3.60
C GLY A 45 12.06 -7.40 5.11
N ALA A 46 13.09 -6.85 5.75
CA ALA A 46 13.17 -6.77 7.22
C ALA A 46 11.97 -6.04 7.87
N ASN A 47 11.43 -5.03 7.20
CA ASN A 47 10.25 -4.28 7.63
C ASN A 47 8.97 -4.67 6.90
N ILE A 48 9.06 -5.57 5.91
CA ILE A 48 7.97 -5.88 4.96
C ILE A 48 7.44 -7.31 5.17
N GLY A 49 8.28 -8.20 5.66
CA GLY A 49 8.02 -9.62 5.78
C GLY A 49 8.26 -10.40 4.49
N TRP A 50 7.68 -11.59 4.41
CA TRP A 50 7.78 -12.48 3.25
C TRP A 50 6.92 -11.99 2.08
N ILE A 51 7.49 -12.02 0.89
CA ILE A 51 6.82 -11.63 -0.37
C ILE A 51 6.84 -12.83 -1.30
N ASN A 52 5.66 -13.27 -1.73
CA ASN A 52 5.47 -14.43 -2.58
C ASN A 52 5.29 -14.01 -4.05
N PHE A 53 6.27 -14.37 -4.88
CA PHE A 53 6.29 -14.13 -6.32
C PHE A 53 5.52 -15.20 -7.12
N GLY A 54 5.21 -16.35 -6.52
CA GLY A 54 4.55 -17.50 -7.17
C GLY A 54 3.21 -17.85 -6.52
N THR A 55 2.38 -16.83 -6.24
CA THR A 55 1.05 -17.00 -5.63
C THR A 55 -0.02 -17.37 -6.67
N SER A 56 -1.05 -18.13 -6.28
CA SER A 56 -2.06 -18.73 -7.16
C SER A 56 -3.06 -17.76 -7.81
N GLY A 57 -2.82 -16.45 -7.73
CA GLY A 57 -3.54 -15.40 -8.47
C GLY A 57 -2.63 -14.26 -8.96
N GLY A 58 -1.31 -14.43 -8.83
CA GLY A 58 -0.33 -13.40 -9.17
C GLY A 58 0.04 -13.37 -10.64
N ASN A 59 0.11 -14.55 -11.27
CA ASN A 59 0.45 -14.74 -12.69
C ASN A 59 1.64 -13.87 -13.14
N VAL A 60 2.79 -14.03 -12.47
CA VAL A 60 4.00 -13.26 -12.76
C VAL A 60 4.67 -13.79 -14.01
N HIS A 61 4.92 -12.88 -14.95
CA HIS A 61 5.61 -13.15 -16.21
C HIS A 61 6.88 -12.32 -16.32
N ILE A 62 7.96 -12.94 -16.77
CA ILE A 62 9.28 -12.32 -16.96
C ILE A 62 9.61 -12.39 -18.45
N THR A 63 9.64 -11.22 -19.11
CA THR A 63 9.97 -11.10 -20.53
C THR A 63 11.27 -10.33 -20.72
N ASP A 64 11.73 -10.21 -21.97
CA ASP A 64 12.94 -9.47 -22.33
C ASP A 64 12.83 -7.98 -22.07
N SER A 65 11.60 -7.46 -21.95
CA SER A 65 11.32 -6.03 -21.82
C SER A 65 10.77 -5.63 -20.46
N ALA A 66 10.08 -6.54 -19.76
CA ALA A 66 9.36 -6.22 -18.53
C ALA A 66 9.00 -7.44 -17.68
N LEU A 67 8.70 -7.16 -16.42
CA LEU A 67 7.99 -8.06 -15.53
C LEU A 67 6.54 -7.59 -15.40
N THR A 68 5.59 -8.52 -15.49
CA THR A 68 4.15 -8.25 -15.35
C THR A 68 3.51 -9.19 -14.33
N GLY A 69 2.27 -8.91 -13.94
CA GLY A 69 1.54 -9.65 -12.91
C GLY A 69 1.68 -9.03 -11.52
N TYR A 70 1.26 -9.79 -10.52
CA TYR A 70 1.14 -9.37 -9.13
C TYR A 70 1.86 -10.31 -8.18
N VAL A 71 2.49 -9.75 -7.14
CA VAL A 71 3.13 -10.51 -6.06
C VAL A 71 2.45 -10.18 -4.74
N TRP A 72 2.46 -11.11 -3.79
CA TRP A 72 1.69 -10.99 -2.54
C TRP A 72 2.60 -10.87 -1.32
N SER A 73 2.39 -9.83 -0.51
CA SER A 73 2.89 -9.74 0.86
C SER A 73 1.76 -10.03 1.85
N ALA A 74 2.00 -10.91 2.82
CA ALA A 74 1.01 -11.18 3.88
C ALA A 74 0.71 -9.95 4.73
N ASN A 75 1.66 -9.02 4.85
CA ASN A 75 1.54 -7.84 5.71
C ASN A 75 1.04 -6.60 4.96
N TYR A 76 1.34 -6.50 3.65
CA TYR A 76 1.11 -5.29 2.87
C TYR A 76 0.28 -5.51 1.59
N GLY A 77 -0.19 -6.72 1.35
CA GLY A 77 -1.11 -7.05 0.27
C GLY A 77 -0.44 -7.19 -1.09
N TRP A 78 -1.20 -6.90 -2.14
CA TRP A 78 -0.78 -7.06 -3.53
C TRP A 78 0.19 -5.96 -3.98
N ILE A 79 1.18 -6.37 -4.76
CA ILE A 79 2.17 -5.52 -5.40
C ILE A 79 2.08 -5.77 -6.91
N ASN A 80 1.71 -4.74 -7.66
CA ASN A 80 1.62 -4.75 -9.12
C ASN A 80 3.01 -4.50 -9.73
N LEU A 81 3.52 -5.44 -10.53
CA LEU A 81 4.81 -5.31 -11.21
C LEU A 81 4.75 -4.44 -12.47
N SER A 82 3.55 -4.20 -13.03
CA SER A 82 3.32 -3.36 -14.22
C SER A 82 2.13 -2.40 -14.05
N PRO A 83 2.18 -1.46 -13.09
CA PRO A 83 1.16 -0.41 -12.94
C PRO A 83 1.09 0.51 -14.17
N THR A 84 -0.10 1.06 -14.43
CA THR A 84 -0.34 1.99 -15.55
C THR A 84 0.63 3.18 -15.49
N LEU A 85 1.30 3.48 -16.60
CA LEU A 85 2.34 4.54 -16.73
C LEU A 85 3.68 4.28 -15.98
N ALA A 86 3.87 3.10 -15.40
CA ALA A 86 5.14 2.66 -14.79
C ALA A 86 5.37 1.16 -15.05
N GLY A 87 6.16 0.48 -14.22
CA GLY A 87 6.43 -0.95 -14.35
C GLY A 87 7.90 -1.33 -14.23
N VAL A 88 8.12 -2.58 -13.83
CA VAL A 88 9.44 -3.18 -13.74
C VAL A 88 9.88 -3.58 -15.15
N LYS A 89 10.99 -3.01 -15.60
CA LYS A 89 11.59 -3.25 -16.91
C LYS A 89 12.76 -4.22 -16.79
N ASN A 90 12.93 -5.04 -17.82
CA ASN A 90 14.08 -5.91 -18.00
C ASN A 90 14.84 -5.45 -19.25
N ASN A 91 16.17 -5.48 -19.22
CA ASN A 91 17.02 -5.07 -20.33
C ASN A 91 17.44 -6.23 -21.24
N SER A 92 16.66 -7.31 -21.30
CA SER A 92 16.95 -8.60 -21.95
C SER A 92 18.15 -9.40 -21.38
N GLU A 93 18.99 -8.78 -20.55
CA GLU A 93 20.14 -9.42 -19.89
C GLU A 93 19.90 -9.72 -18.40
N GLY A 94 18.69 -9.43 -17.91
CA GLY A 94 18.30 -9.72 -16.53
C GLY A 94 18.60 -8.59 -15.56
N THR A 95 19.05 -7.42 -16.02
CA THR A 95 19.16 -6.24 -15.14
C THR A 95 17.80 -5.53 -15.09
N LEU A 96 17.22 -5.44 -13.89
CA LEU A 96 15.91 -4.84 -13.70
C LEU A 96 15.99 -3.34 -13.44
N SER A 97 14.95 -2.63 -13.81
CA SER A 97 14.79 -1.20 -13.58
C SER A 97 13.31 -0.83 -13.49
N GLY A 98 13.00 0.45 -13.24
CA GLY A 98 11.62 0.91 -13.10
C GLY A 98 11.01 0.58 -11.74
N ASN A 99 9.70 0.81 -11.63
CA ASN A 99 8.99 0.78 -10.35
C ASN A 99 7.75 -0.11 -10.40
N ALA A 100 7.63 -0.98 -9.40
CA ALA A 100 6.37 -1.64 -9.05
C ALA A 100 5.56 -0.77 -8.06
N TRP A 101 4.29 -1.10 -7.91
CA TRP A 101 3.39 -0.39 -6.99
C TRP A 101 2.71 -1.36 -6.04
N GLY A 102 2.91 -1.19 -4.73
CA GLY A 102 2.14 -1.86 -3.70
C GLY A 102 1.14 -0.90 -3.07
N GLU A 103 -0.13 -1.29 -2.94
CA GLU A 103 -1.18 -0.41 -2.41
C GLU A 103 -0.86 0.10 -0.99
N ASN A 104 -0.16 -0.70 -0.18
CA ASN A 104 0.26 -0.35 1.18
C ASN A 104 1.76 -0.10 1.34
N LEU A 105 2.56 -0.22 0.27
CA LEU A 105 4.03 0.02 0.29
C LEU A 105 4.44 1.27 -0.50
N GLY A 106 3.60 1.68 -1.46
CA GLY A 106 3.93 2.71 -2.43
C GLY A 106 4.84 2.20 -3.55
N TRP A 107 5.64 3.12 -4.11
CA TRP A 107 6.56 2.83 -5.21
C TRP A 107 7.77 2.02 -4.76
N ILE A 108 7.99 0.88 -5.40
CA ILE A 108 9.11 -0.03 -5.14
C ILE A 108 10.04 0.01 -6.35
N ASN A 109 11.27 0.48 -6.16
CA ASN A 109 12.27 0.62 -7.20
C ASN A 109 13.10 -0.67 -7.36
N PHE A 110 13.13 -1.22 -8.57
CA PHE A 110 13.80 -2.49 -8.91
C PHE A 110 15.19 -2.33 -9.54
N THR A 111 15.74 -1.11 -9.62
CA THR A 111 17.06 -0.82 -10.23
C THR A 111 18.22 -1.59 -9.57
N GLY A 112 18.05 -2.03 -8.32
CA GLY A 112 19.04 -2.81 -7.58
C GLY A 112 18.88 -4.34 -7.67
N VAL A 113 18.04 -4.85 -8.60
CA VAL A 113 17.74 -6.28 -8.73
C VAL A 113 18.22 -6.81 -10.09
N SER A 114 18.78 -8.01 -10.10
CA SER A 114 19.21 -8.70 -11.31
C SER A 114 18.79 -10.17 -11.32
N ILE A 115 18.70 -10.75 -12.52
CA ILE A 115 18.38 -12.16 -12.78
C ILE A 115 19.60 -12.79 -13.46
N SER A 116 20.17 -13.81 -12.83
CA SER A 116 21.34 -14.53 -13.34
C SER A 116 21.01 -15.44 -14.53
N SER A 117 22.04 -15.98 -15.20
CA SER A 117 21.89 -17.00 -16.26
C SER A 117 21.27 -18.31 -15.78
N ALA A 118 21.21 -18.56 -14.47
CA ALA A 118 20.48 -19.69 -13.87
C ALA A 118 19.00 -19.35 -13.58
N GLY A 119 18.55 -18.14 -13.91
CA GLY A 119 17.20 -17.66 -13.61
C GLY A 119 16.97 -17.28 -12.15
N GLN A 120 18.03 -17.13 -11.34
CA GLN A 120 17.91 -16.72 -9.94
C GLN A 120 17.99 -15.20 -9.81
N PHE A 121 17.05 -14.63 -9.05
CA PHE A 121 17.06 -13.22 -8.67
C PHE A 121 18.12 -12.95 -7.59
N SER A 122 18.78 -11.79 -7.67
CA SER A 122 19.74 -11.29 -6.69
C SER A 122 19.64 -9.77 -6.54
N GLY A 123 20.19 -9.22 -5.46
CA GLY A 123 20.17 -7.81 -5.12
C GLY A 123 18.99 -7.42 -4.23
N SER A 124 18.61 -6.14 -4.28
CA SER A 124 17.51 -5.63 -3.45
C SER A 124 16.69 -4.54 -4.14
N ALA A 125 15.37 -4.64 -4.02
CA ALA A 125 14.45 -3.58 -4.41
C ALA A 125 14.23 -2.63 -3.22
N THR A 126 14.09 -1.33 -3.49
CA THR A 126 13.97 -0.29 -2.44
C THR A 126 12.61 0.38 -2.48
N ILE A 127 11.96 0.49 -1.34
CA ILE A 127 10.71 1.24 -1.20
C ILE A 127 11.01 2.74 -1.14
N SER A 128 10.32 3.51 -1.98
CA SER A 128 10.58 4.94 -2.14
C SER A 128 10.02 5.80 -1.00
N SER A 129 9.05 5.28 -0.25
CA SER A 129 8.38 6.00 0.84
C SER A 129 9.20 6.03 2.13
N ASP A 130 9.90 4.95 2.47
CA ASP A 130 10.62 4.79 3.74
C ASP A 130 12.08 4.29 3.59
N GLY A 131 12.51 3.89 2.38
CA GLY A 131 13.84 3.35 2.12
C GLY A 131 14.02 1.87 2.51
N SER A 132 12.95 1.18 2.95
CA SER A 132 12.99 -0.23 3.29
C SER A 132 13.35 -1.10 2.09
N LYS A 133 14.03 -2.23 2.32
CA LYS A 133 14.54 -3.11 1.25
C LYS A 133 13.83 -4.45 1.21
N ILE A 134 13.57 -4.91 0.00
CA ILE A 134 13.19 -6.29 -0.33
C ILE A 134 14.46 -6.97 -0.84
N SER A 135 14.99 -7.91 -0.08
CA SER A 135 16.19 -8.66 -0.45
C SER A 135 15.83 -9.93 -1.21
N PHE A 136 16.58 -10.17 -2.29
CA PHE A 136 16.64 -11.43 -3.03
C PHE A 136 17.90 -12.24 -2.67
N ASP A 137 18.78 -11.66 -1.84
CA ASP A 137 19.99 -12.27 -1.31
C ASP A 137 19.87 -12.42 0.21
N CYS A 138 19.51 -13.59 0.72
CA CYS A 138 19.64 -13.88 2.15
C CYS A 138 20.06 -15.33 2.40
N ALA A 139 20.60 -15.57 3.60
CA ALA A 139 21.24 -16.81 3.99
C ALA A 139 20.30 -18.04 4.04
N THR A 140 18.98 -17.84 4.20
CA THR A 140 18.00 -18.96 4.28
C THR A 140 16.64 -18.56 3.68
N ASN A 141 16.20 -19.29 2.65
CA ASN A 141 14.82 -19.36 2.13
C ASN A 141 14.19 -18.11 1.48
N CYS A 142 14.94 -17.03 1.19
CA CYS A 142 14.46 -15.90 0.37
C CYS A 142 15.00 -15.94 -1.07
N VAL A 143 14.92 -17.11 -1.71
CA VAL A 143 15.35 -17.29 -3.10
C VAL A 143 14.14 -17.23 -4.02
N VAL A 144 14.22 -16.38 -5.04
CA VAL A 144 13.26 -16.33 -6.15
C VAL A 144 13.96 -16.83 -7.41
N LYS A 145 13.35 -17.79 -8.11
CA LYS A 145 13.82 -18.31 -9.40
C LYS A 145 12.74 -18.21 -10.47
N THR A 146 13.19 -18.07 -11.71
CA THR A 146 12.38 -18.13 -12.93
C THR A 146 13.03 -19.08 -13.93
N ASP A 147 12.23 -19.60 -14.85
CA ASP A 147 12.69 -20.33 -16.03
C ASP A 147 13.14 -19.39 -17.18
N TRP A 148 12.90 -18.07 -17.09
CA TRP A 148 13.47 -17.09 -18.03
C TRP A 148 15.01 -17.06 -17.97
N ARG A 149 15.66 -16.85 -19.12
CA ARG A 149 17.13 -16.81 -19.26
C ARG A 149 17.57 -15.56 -20.02
N PRO A 150 18.67 -14.86 -19.65
CA PRO A 150 19.24 -13.74 -20.42
C PRO A 150 19.46 -14.06 -21.89
N LEU A 151 19.28 -13.08 -22.77
CA LEU A 151 19.45 -13.25 -24.23
C LEU A 151 20.83 -13.84 -24.58
N SER A 152 21.89 -13.35 -23.95
CA SER A 152 23.26 -13.86 -24.08
C SER A 152 23.44 -15.34 -23.71
N SER A 153 22.52 -15.91 -22.91
CA SER A 153 22.60 -17.29 -22.39
C SER A 153 21.72 -18.29 -23.12
N ARG A 154 20.90 -17.85 -24.08
CA ARG A 154 19.92 -18.70 -24.79
C ARG A 154 20.49 -19.60 -25.88
N GLY A 155 21.76 -19.42 -26.27
CA GLY A 155 22.36 -20.18 -27.37
C GLY A 155 21.62 -19.93 -28.68
N GLY A 156 22.04 -18.92 -29.44
CA GLY A 156 21.42 -18.65 -30.74
C GLY A 156 21.64 -19.81 -31.71
N GLU A 157 20.55 -20.48 -32.10
CA GLU A 157 20.45 -21.04 -33.44
C GLU A 157 20.66 -19.90 -34.45
N VAL A 158 21.64 -20.08 -35.31
CA VAL A 158 21.92 -19.20 -36.43
C VAL A 158 20.73 -19.31 -37.39
N ALA A 159 19.79 -18.36 -37.29
CA ALA A 159 18.75 -18.19 -38.30
C ALA A 159 19.42 -17.71 -39.59
N GLY A 160 19.54 -18.63 -40.55
CA GLY A 160 20.04 -18.38 -41.89
C GLY A 160 19.26 -17.27 -42.57
N SER A 161 19.93 -16.15 -42.83
CA SER A 161 19.47 -15.15 -43.78
C SER A 161 19.78 -15.65 -45.19
N GLY A 162 18.74 -16.03 -45.91
CA GLY A 162 18.79 -16.33 -47.34
C GLY A 162 19.29 -15.12 -48.11
N GLY A 163 20.25 -15.37 -49.01
CA GLY A 163 20.87 -14.33 -49.82
C GLY A 163 19.92 -13.72 -50.86
N SER A 164 20.17 -12.45 -51.17
CA SER A 164 20.01 -11.95 -52.53
C SER A 164 20.98 -10.79 -52.81
N GLY A 165 21.70 -10.97 -53.92
CA GLY A 165 22.61 -10.10 -54.68
C GLY A 165 22.86 -8.65 -54.26
N GLY A 166 24.15 -8.30 -54.22
CA GLY A 166 24.61 -6.90 -54.20
C GLY A 166 26.12 -6.78 -54.39
N SER A 167 26.52 -6.70 -55.66
CA SER A 167 27.76 -6.19 -56.28
C SER A 167 28.98 -5.80 -55.42
N GLY A 168 30.15 -6.24 -55.90
CA GLY A 168 31.45 -6.11 -55.23
C GLY A 168 31.98 -4.69 -55.03
N GLY A 169 32.82 -4.56 -54.00
CA GLY A 169 33.64 -3.41 -53.69
C GLY A 169 34.56 -3.74 -52.52
N SER A 170 35.85 -3.90 -52.82
CA SER A 170 37.04 -3.90 -51.93
C SER A 170 36.81 -3.75 -50.42
N GLY A 171 37.18 -4.79 -49.66
CA GLY A 171 37.02 -4.90 -48.22
C GLY A 171 37.79 -3.87 -47.39
N MET A 172 37.07 -3.22 -46.48
CA MET A 172 37.59 -2.58 -45.28
C MET A 172 37.45 -3.58 -44.11
N PRO A 173 38.44 -3.71 -43.20
CA PRO A 173 38.35 -4.62 -42.06
C PRO A 173 37.21 -4.22 -41.11
N ASP A 174 36.48 -5.21 -40.56
CA ASP A 174 35.35 -5.02 -39.62
C ASP A 174 35.65 -4.10 -38.42
N GLN A 175 36.93 -3.89 -38.11
CA GLN A 175 37.43 -3.00 -37.06
C GLN A 175 37.25 -1.50 -37.36
N TRP A 176 36.90 -1.11 -38.59
CA TRP A 176 36.53 0.27 -38.94
C TRP A 176 35.15 0.65 -38.40
N ALA A 177 34.22 -0.32 -38.32
CA ALA A 177 32.83 -0.06 -37.99
C ALA A 177 32.57 0.05 -36.48
N THR A 178 33.39 -0.59 -35.66
CA THR A 178 33.19 -0.71 -34.21
C THR A 178 33.75 0.49 -33.45
N GLY A 179 32.93 1.07 -32.56
CA GLY A 179 33.35 2.12 -31.64
C GLY A 179 34.29 1.60 -30.54
N PRO A 180 34.86 2.49 -29.70
CA PRO A 180 35.68 2.05 -28.58
C PRO A 180 34.86 1.16 -27.63
N THR A 181 35.48 0.10 -27.11
CA THR A 181 34.87 -0.87 -26.20
C THR A 181 34.78 -0.27 -24.80
N PRO A 182 33.59 -0.11 -24.19
CA PRO A 182 33.47 0.48 -22.86
C PRO A 182 34.22 -0.34 -21.80
N PRO A 183 35.00 0.29 -20.90
CA PRO A 183 35.60 -0.40 -19.76
C PRO A 183 34.54 -0.77 -18.71
N LEU A 184 34.89 -1.60 -17.73
CA LEU A 184 34.02 -1.96 -16.61
C LEU A 184 33.53 -0.69 -15.88
N GLY A 185 32.21 -0.49 -15.85
CA GLY A 185 31.58 0.74 -15.34
C GLY A 185 31.49 1.90 -16.34
N GLY A 186 31.68 1.63 -17.64
CA GLY A 186 31.51 2.58 -18.73
C GLY A 186 32.63 3.62 -18.85
N PHE A 187 32.65 4.32 -19.98
CA PHE A 187 33.53 5.48 -20.18
C PHE A 187 33.20 6.55 -19.14
N ARG A 188 34.23 7.09 -18.48
CA ARG A 188 34.07 8.14 -17.47
C ARG A 188 35.36 8.92 -17.23
N ILE A 189 35.23 10.05 -16.55
CA ILE A 189 36.32 10.92 -16.10
C ILE A 189 36.12 11.21 -14.60
N LEU A 190 37.21 11.28 -13.84
CA LEU A 190 37.23 11.73 -12.44
C LEU A 190 38.21 12.89 -12.28
N ILE A 191 37.85 13.90 -11.52
CA ILE A 191 38.73 15.04 -11.19
C ILE A 191 39.18 14.90 -9.73
N ASN A 192 40.49 14.97 -9.46
CA ASN A 192 41.11 14.80 -8.15
C ASN A 192 40.55 13.58 -7.40
N ASN A 193 40.44 12.44 -8.09
CA ASN A 193 39.87 11.20 -7.55
C ASN A 193 38.43 11.33 -7.00
N GLY A 194 37.62 12.23 -7.57
CA GLY A 194 36.23 12.47 -7.17
C GLY A 194 36.05 13.54 -6.09
N ASN A 195 37.09 14.32 -5.77
CA ASN A 195 37.00 15.41 -4.80
C ASN A 195 36.01 16.50 -5.27
N LYS A 196 35.21 17.00 -4.33
CA LYS A 196 34.21 18.05 -4.60
C LYS A 196 34.83 19.44 -4.77
N TYR A 197 35.99 19.69 -4.18
CA TYR A 197 36.64 21.00 -4.12
C TYR A 197 38.11 20.92 -4.50
N THR A 198 38.64 21.99 -5.09
CA THR A 198 40.08 22.19 -5.33
C THR A 198 40.48 23.61 -4.96
N GLU A 199 41.68 23.77 -4.41
CA GLU A 199 42.27 25.07 -4.07
C GLU A 199 43.21 25.61 -5.15
N THR A 200 43.50 24.78 -6.16
CA THR A 200 44.32 25.09 -7.32
C THR A 200 43.51 24.95 -8.61
N SER A 201 43.79 25.80 -9.60
CA SER A 201 43.15 25.71 -10.93
C SER A 201 43.65 24.52 -11.74
N THR A 202 44.87 24.05 -11.46
CA THR A 202 45.41 22.80 -12.00
C THR A 202 44.95 21.61 -11.15
N VAL A 203 44.35 20.61 -11.79
CA VAL A 203 43.80 19.40 -11.17
C VAL A 203 44.29 18.13 -11.87
N ALA A 204 44.34 17.02 -11.14
CA ALA A 204 44.62 15.71 -11.73
C ALA A 204 43.32 15.08 -12.24
N ILE A 205 43.24 14.77 -13.52
CA ILE A 205 42.12 14.02 -14.10
C ILE A 205 42.52 12.57 -14.32
N THR A 206 41.61 11.65 -14.01
CA THR A 206 41.72 10.22 -14.30
C THR A 206 40.68 9.86 -15.36
N LEU A 207 41.14 9.23 -16.44
CA LEU A 207 40.34 8.91 -17.62
C LEU A 207 40.22 7.40 -17.74
N PHE A 208 38.97 6.93 -17.90
CA PHE A 208 38.67 5.51 -18.04
C PHE A 208 38.30 5.22 -19.49
N GLY A 209 39.33 5.03 -20.30
CA GLY A 209 39.22 4.54 -21.67
C GLY A 209 39.05 3.02 -21.72
N GLY A 210 38.54 2.54 -22.85
CA GLY A 210 38.38 1.13 -23.18
C GLY A 210 39.70 0.44 -23.51
N SER A 211 39.69 -0.89 -23.58
CA SER A 211 40.89 -1.68 -23.94
C SER A 211 41.43 -1.39 -25.34
N ASN A 212 40.61 -0.85 -26.26
CA ASN A 212 40.98 -0.46 -27.62
C ASN A 212 40.99 1.08 -27.84
N THR A 213 41.12 1.86 -26.75
CA THR A 213 41.25 3.32 -26.83
C THR A 213 42.72 3.71 -26.99
N GLU A 214 43.05 4.35 -28.12
CA GLU A 214 44.42 4.82 -28.39
C GLU A 214 44.53 6.35 -28.43
N LYS A 215 43.42 7.04 -28.67
CA LYS A 215 43.37 8.50 -28.77
C LYS A 215 42.26 9.05 -27.87
N MET A 216 42.40 10.28 -27.42
CA MET A 216 41.41 10.96 -26.59
C MET A 216 41.38 12.45 -26.92
N VAL A 217 40.33 13.14 -26.51
CA VAL A 217 40.28 14.60 -26.47
C VAL A 217 39.66 15.00 -25.14
N VAL A 218 40.22 16.03 -24.51
CA VAL A 218 39.76 16.60 -23.26
C VAL A 218 39.58 18.11 -23.44
N SER A 219 38.52 18.68 -22.88
CA SER A 219 38.18 20.09 -23.05
C SER A 219 37.37 20.63 -21.87
N ASN A 220 37.47 21.93 -21.61
CA ASN A 220 36.56 22.63 -20.68
C ASN A 220 35.21 22.99 -21.33
N PHE A 221 35.04 22.71 -22.62
CA PHE A 221 33.85 23.03 -23.39
C PHE A 221 33.24 21.77 -24.02
N PRO A 222 31.92 21.59 -23.97
CA PRO A 222 31.26 20.39 -24.50
C PRO A 222 31.45 20.20 -26.01
N GLY A 223 31.82 21.26 -26.75
CA GLY A 223 32.09 21.21 -28.18
C GLY A 223 33.56 20.99 -28.58
N PHE A 224 34.48 20.76 -27.62
CA PHE A 224 35.91 20.52 -27.87
C PHE A 224 36.58 21.58 -28.77
N ARG A 225 36.21 22.85 -28.58
CA ARG A 225 36.63 23.98 -29.44
C ARG A 225 38.03 24.52 -29.16
N ASP A 226 38.62 24.13 -28.03
CA ASP A 226 39.86 24.65 -27.47
C ASP A 226 41.04 23.66 -27.57
N THR A 227 40.81 22.43 -28.05
CA THR A 227 41.84 21.37 -28.06
C THR A 227 41.73 20.43 -29.27
N GLY A 228 42.84 19.74 -29.57
CA GLY A 228 42.93 18.70 -30.59
C GLY A 228 42.96 17.29 -29.98
N ILE A 229 42.73 16.28 -30.82
CA ILE A 229 42.84 14.87 -30.44
C ILE A 229 44.31 14.54 -30.11
N GLU A 230 44.53 13.88 -28.98
CA GLU A 230 45.84 13.51 -28.45
C GLU A 230 45.92 11.99 -28.14
N PRO A 231 47.11 11.41 -27.95
CA PRO A 231 47.26 10.02 -27.51
C PRO A 231 46.60 9.77 -26.14
N TYR A 232 45.97 8.62 -25.97
CA TYR A 232 45.28 8.26 -24.73
C TYR A 232 46.26 8.04 -23.58
N VAL A 233 45.99 8.70 -22.45
CA VAL A 233 46.64 8.43 -21.15
C VAL A 233 45.58 8.30 -20.05
N SER A 234 45.82 7.43 -19.07
CA SER A 234 44.87 7.18 -17.99
C SER A 234 44.82 8.29 -16.93
N THR A 235 45.86 9.12 -16.82
CA THR A 235 45.92 10.26 -15.90
C THR A 235 46.64 11.45 -16.53
N LYS A 236 46.13 12.66 -16.28
CA LYS A 236 46.70 13.90 -16.83
C LYS A 236 46.48 15.09 -15.87
N GLN A 237 47.40 16.06 -15.88
CA GLN A 237 47.17 17.34 -15.22
C GLN A 237 46.38 18.26 -16.16
N TRP A 238 45.33 18.88 -15.64
CA TRP A 238 44.39 19.66 -16.40
C TRP A 238 44.18 21.02 -15.76
N ASP A 239 44.20 22.09 -16.57
CA ASP A 239 43.87 23.44 -16.10
C ASP A 239 42.38 23.73 -16.33
N LEU A 240 41.63 23.86 -15.24
CA LEU A 240 40.20 24.15 -15.26
C LEU A 240 39.87 25.49 -15.93
N CYS A 241 40.84 26.38 -16.04
CA CYS A 241 40.67 27.72 -16.58
C CYS A 241 41.25 27.88 -17.99
N GLN A 242 41.75 26.80 -18.59
CA GLN A 242 42.21 26.80 -19.97
C GLN A 242 41.09 27.24 -20.92
N GLY A 243 41.39 28.24 -21.75
CA GLY A 243 40.44 28.82 -22.72
C GLY A 243 39.50 29.88 -22.15
N LEU A 244 39.67 30.31 -20.89
CA LEU A 244 38.90 31.39 -20.26
C LEU A 244 39.77 32.62 -19.97
N ASN A 245 39.18 33.82 -20.07
CA ASN A 245 39.89 35.09 -19.85
C ASN A 245 40.23 35.36 -18.37
N SER A 246 39.56 34.69 -17.43
CA SER A 246 39.85 34.78 -16.00
C SER A 246 39.42 33.52 -15.25
N CYS A 247 40.16 33.17 -14.20
CA CYS A 247 39.91 31.99 -13.38
C CYS A 247 39.23 32.41 -12.07
N ALA A 248 37.90 32.51 -12.12
CA ALA A 248 37.05 32.86 -11.00
C ALA A 248 36.75 31.65 -10.11
N GLU A 249 36.34 31.87 -8.86
CA GLU A 249 35.83 30.78 -8.04
C GLU A 249 34.48 30.31 -8.59
N GLY A 250 34.30 28.99 -8.73
CA GLY A 250 33.12 28.46 -9.41
C GLY A 250 33.21 26.97 -9.69
N THR A 251 32.14 26.43 -10.26
CA THR A 251 32.08 25.04 -10.71
C THR A 251 32.57 24.95 -12.15
N TYR A 252 33.59 24.12 -12.36
CA TYR A 252 34.19 23.86 -13.67
C TYR A 252 33.90 22.43 -14.07
N THR A 253 33.56 22.21 -15.34
CA THR A 253 33.26 20.89 -15.91
C THR A 253 34.26 20.56 -17.00
N VAL A 254 34.86 19.38 -16.91
CA VAL A 254 35.81 18.86 -17.88
C VAL A 254 35.12 17.74 -18.66
N TYR A 255 35.17 17.85 -19.99
CA TYR A 255 34.59 16.91 -20.94
C TYR A 255 35.70 16.07 -21.57
N ALA A 256 35.44 14.80 -21.82
CA ALA A 256 36.35 13.90 -22.52
C ALA A 256 35.62 13.04 -23.55
N LYS A 257 36.34 12.65 -24.61
CA LYS A 257 35.90 11.69 -25.63
C LYS A 257 37.06 10.77 -26.00
N PHE A 258 36.77 9.49 -26.18
CA PHE A 258 37.77 8.45 -26.47
C PHE A 258 37.66 7.99 -27.91
N TYR A 259 38.78 7.67 -28.55
CA TYR A 259 38.83 7.25 -29.94
C TYR A 259 39.64 5.97 -30.12
N THR A 260 39.16 5.14 -31.04
CA THR A 260 39.92 4.01 -31.58
C THR A 260 41.06 4.50 -32.50
N PRO A 261 42.01 3.64 -32.89
CA PRO A 261 43.10 4.02 -33.81
C PRO A 261 42.57 4.61 -35.12
N TRP A 262 41.42 4.08 -35.55
CA TRP A 262 40.68 4.40 -36.77
C TRP A 262 39.76 5.63 -36.66
N GLY A 263 39.77 6.34 -35.53
CA GLY A 263 39.05 7.62 -35.38
C GLY A 263 37.57 7.53 -35.01
N ARG A 264 37.06 6.35 -34.62
CA ARG A 264 35.67 6.20 -34.12
C ARG A 264 35.60 6.65 -32.67
N SER A 265 34.63 7.50 -32.33
CA SER A 265 34.53 8.13 -31.00
C SER A 265 33.53 7.46 -30.05
N SER A 266 33.78 7.53 -28.74
CA SER A 266 32.80 7.24 -27.69
C SER A 266 31.72 8.32 -27.57
N GLU A 267 30.72 8.09 -26.72
CA GLU A 267 29.89 9.18 -26.16
C GLU A 267 30.74 10.21 -25.41
N ILE A 268 30.21 11.43 -25.23
CA ILE A 268 30.88 12.47 -24.45
C ILE A 268 30.68 12.18 -22.96
N VAL A 269 31.76 12.17 -22.19
CA VAL A 269 31.72 12.00 -20.73
C VAL A 269 32.23 13.25 -20.04
N SER A 270 31.74 13.52 -18.82
CA SER A 270 32.11 14.75 -18.10
C SER A 270 32.18 14.56 -16.59
N ALA A 271 33.00 15.37 -15.93
CA ALA A 271 33.04 15.51 -14.47
C ALA A 271 33.20 16.97 -14.08
N SER A 272 32.70 17.33 -12.89
CA SER A 272 32.71 18.72 -12.40
C SER A 272 33.40 18.83 -11.03
N ILE A 273 34.09 19.95 -10.79
CA ILE A 273 34.74 20.28 -9.52
C ILE A 273 34.56 21.78 -9.20
N THR A 274 34.49 22.14 -7.92
CA THR A 274 34.42 23.55 -7.50
C THR A 274 35.80 24.09 -7.10
N TYR A 275 36.28 25.14 -7.78
CA TYR A 275 37.53 25.85 -7.49
C TYR A 275 37.32 26.99 -6.49
N ARG A 276 38.16 27.08 -5.44
CA ARG A 276 38.15 28.12 -4.39
C ARG A 276 39.57 28.55 -4.03
N LYS A 277 39.89 29.85 -3.97
CA LYS A 277 41.24 30.32 -3.64
C LYS A 277 41.46 30.31 -2.12
N SER A 278 42.53 29.65 -1.68
CA SER A 278 42.93 29.61 -0.27
C SER A 278 43.46 30.99 0.17
N SER A 279 42.88 31.55 1.24
CA SER A 279 43.27 32.84 1.81
C SER A 279 44.57 32.72 2.64
N LEU A 280 45.55 33.59 2.37
CA LEU A 280 46.86 33.68 3.03
C LEU A 280 46.83 33.89 4.56
N ILE A 281 45.64 34.05 5.15
CA ILE A 281 45.44 34.36 6.58
C ILE A 281 45.71 33.12 7.48
N SER A 282 45.72 31.90 6.94
CA SER A 282 46.02 30.68 7.72
C SER A 282 47.50 30.48 8.06
N LYS A 283 48.44 31.12 7.33
CA LYS A 283 49.89 30.98 7.54
C LYS A 283 50.48 31.89 8.62
N ILE A 284 49.71 32.83 9.18
CA ILE A 284 50.19 33.80 10.18
C ILE A 284 49.99 33.31 11.63
N LYS A 285 49.20 32.25 11.85
CA LYS A 285 48.85 31.76 13.19
C LYS A 285 49.91 30.85 13.84
N GLU A 286 50.94 30.43 13.12
CA GLU A 286 52.01 29.54 13.62
C GLU A 286 53.24 30.29 14.19
N ILE A 287 53.28 31.63 14.11
CA ILE A 287 54.47 32.41 14.51
C ILE A 287 54.37 32.96 15.95
N ILE A 288 53.22 32.87 16.62
CA ILE A 288 53.03 33.49 17.95
C ILE A 288 52.38 32.50 18.91
N THR A 289 53.17 31.60 19.51
CA THR A 289 53.09 31.22 20.93
C THR A 289 54.12 30.14 21.31
N PRO A 290 55.36 30.52 21.68
CA PRO A 290 56.11 29.76 22.66
C PRO A 290 56.19 30.58 23.95
N LEU A 291 55.72 30.04 25.08
CA LEU A 291 56.15 30.32 26.47
C LEU A 291 55.01 30.04 27.48
N ILE A 292 54.64 28.76 27.69
CA ILE A 292 54.12 28.31 29.00
C ILE A 292 54.71 26.90 29.29
N PRO A 293 55.40 26.69 30.43
CA PRO A 293 56.19 25.50 30.72
C PRO A 293 55.41 24.22 31.07
N SER A 294 56.11 23.10 30.90
CA SER A 294 55.65 21.71 30.72
C SER A 294 54.91 21.02 31.88
N PHE A 295 54.78 21.66 33.05
CA PHE A 295 54.29 21.02 34.28
C PHE A 295 52.80 21.29 34.58
N LEU A 296 52.12 22.11 33.77
CA LEU A 296 50.67 22.33 33.82
C LEU A 296 49.88 21.46 32.82
N LYS A 297 50.50 20.41 32.24
CA LYS A 297 49.81 19.49 31.33
C LYS A 297 49.13 18.35 32.11
N PRO A 298 47.79 18.25 32.16
CA PRO A 298 47.12 17.04 32.63
C PRO A 298 47.33 15.88 31.64
N LYS A 299 47.44 14.66 32.20
CA LYS A 299 47.63 13.37 31.51
C LYS A 299 46.48 13.11 30.51
N PRO A 300 46.76 12.59 29.30
CA PRO A 300 45.82 12.64 28.19
C PRO A 300 44.61 11.72 28.38
N SER A 301 43.43 12.31 28.47
CA SER A 301 42.18 11.62 28.12
C SER A 301 41.96 11.88 26.63
N VAL A 302 41.97 10.81 25.83
CA VAL A 302 41.66 10.89 24.40
C VAL A 302 40.16 11.13 24.26
N THR A 303 39.76 12.40 24.30
CA THR A 303 38.50 12.85 23.72
C THR A 303 38.86 13.52 22.41
N ILE A 304 38.60 12.81 21.30
CA ILE A 304 38.61 13.40 19.96
C ILE A 304 37.55 14.50 19.97
N ALA A 305 37.95 15.74 20.25
CA ALA A 305 37.13 16.90 20.01
C ALA A 305 37.18 17.15 18.50
N VAL A 306 36.34 16.43 17.75
CA VAL A 306 35.90 16.90 16.43
C VAL A 306 35.35 18.30 16.68
N PRO A 307 35.92 19.38 16.12
CA PRO A 307 35.20 20.63 16.11
C PRO A 307 33.94 20.35 15.31
N LYS A 308 32.78 20.33 15.99
CA LYS A 308 31.47 20.39 15.35
C LYS A 308 31.33 21.79 14.73
N LEU A 309 32.16 22.12 13.75
CA LEU A 309 31.83 23.18 12.82
C LEU A 309 30.72 22.59 11.98
N ALA A 310 29.50 23.00 12.30
CA ALA A 310 28.33 22.67 11.50
C ALA A 310 28.69 23.00 10.03
N PRO A 311 28.58 22.02 9.10
CA PRO A 311 28.64 22.27 7.66
C PRO A 311 27.84 23.53 7.30
N LEU A 312 28.23 24.31 6.29
CA LEU A 312 27.55 25.57 5.91
C LEU A 312 26.01 25.41 5.77
N ALA A 313 25.53 24.24 5.34
CA ALA A 313 24.11 23.90 5.28
C ALA A 313 23.41 23.84 6.66
N LEU A 314 24.16 23.53 7.72
CA LEU A 314 23.74 23.44 9.12
C LEU A 314 24.07 24.70 9.93
N GLN A 315 24.65 25.75 9.32
CA GLN A 315 24.93 27.05 9.96
C GLN A 315 23.71 27.98 10.01
N ALA A 316 22.51 27.51 9.64
CA ALA A 316 21.28 28.30 9.54
C ALA A 316 21.36 29.57 8.65
N LYS A 317 22.39 29.70 7.82
CA LYS A 317 22.60 30.83 6.89
C LYS A 317 21.88 30.67 5.55
N TRP A 318 21.31 29.50 5.26
CA TRP A 318 20.54 29.21 4.06
C TRP A 318 19.04 29.43 4.32
N ASN A 319 18.53 30.62 4.01
CA ASN A 319 17.11 30.97 4.14
C ASN A 319 16.34 30.56 2.88
N LEU A 320 16.32 29.25 2.55
CA LEU A 320 15.61 28.70 1.38
C LEU A 320 14.08 28.79 1.53
N LEU A 321 13.60 28.91 2.76
CA LEU A 321 12.22 29.16 3.12
C LEU A 321 12.20 30.32 4.13
N PRO A 322 11.40 31.37 3.93
CA PRO A 322 11.40 32.52 4.84
C PRO A 322 11.04 32.09 6.26
N ALA A 323 12.01 32.14 7.17
CA ALA A 323 11.86 31.72 8.57
C ALA A 323 10.67 32.38 9.27
N GLN A 324 10.34 33.63 8.90
CA GLN A 324 9.18 34.35 9.42
C GLN A 324 7.85 33.71 8.97
N ALA A 325 7.72 33.33 7.69
CA ALA A 325 6.52 32.66 7.18
C ALA A 325 6.35 31.26 7.76
N ILE A 326 7.47 30.52 7.96
CA ILE A 326 7.45 29.25 8.67
C ILE A 326 7.03 29.44 10.12
N LYS A 327 7.56 30.47 10.81
CA LYS A 327 7.20 30.77 12.19
C LYS A 327 5.73 31.20 12.32
N GLU A 328 5.21 31.96 11.37
CA GLU A 328 3.80 32.33 11.30
C GLU A 328 2.90 31.12 11.03
N PHE A 329 3.31 30.20 10.15
CA PHE A 329 2.58 28.95 9.89
C PHE A 329 2.63 27.96 11.06
N VAL A 330 3.81 27.72 11.64
CA VAL A 330 4.01 26.81 12.78
C VAL A 330 3.31 27.31 14.04
N LEU A 331 3.15 28.63 14.17
CA LEU A 331 2.40 29.25 15.26
C LEU A 331 0.96 29.60 14.89
N ALA A 332 0.52 29.30 13.67
CA ALA A 332 -0.83 29.63 13.22
C ALA A 332 -1.86 28.93 14.11
N PRO A 333 -2.89 29.67 14.58
CA PRO A 333 -3.92 29.09 15.42
C PRO A 333 -4.68 27.99 14.66
N LEU A 334 -5.27 27.07 15.41
CA LEU A 334 -6.17 26.03 14.86
C LEU A 334 -7.19 26.66 13.89
N PRO A 335 -7.46 26.05 12.71
CA PRO A 335 -8.41 26.58 11.73
C PRO A 335 -9.78 26.84 12.35
N GLN A 336 -10.49 27.86 11.85
CA GLN A 336 -11.74 28.33 12.46
C GLN A 336 -12.81 27.25 12.48
N GLU A 337 -12.82 26.37 11.49
CA GLU A 337 -13.74 25.24 11.32
C GLU A 337 -13.60 24.25 12.49
N PHE A 338 -12.37 23.97 12.94
CA PHE A 338 -12.11 23.09 14.07
C PHE A 338 -12.47 23.74 15.40
N LYS A 339 -12.20 25.04 15.55
CA LYS A 339 -12.66 25.80 16.72
C LYS A 339 -14.19 25.80 16.80
N ALA A 340 -14.86 26.02 15.67
CA ALA A 340 -16.32 25.96 15.58
C ALA A 340 -16.84 24.57 15.94
N LEU A 341 -16.19 23.50 15.50
CA LEU A 341 -16.56 22.13 15.84
C LEU A 341 -16.35 21.84 17.34
N ALA A 342 -15.23 22.27 17.93
CA ALA A 342 -14.97 22.12 19.36
C ALA A 342 -16.01 22.86 20.23
N VAL A 343 -16.49 24.03 19.78
CA VAL A 343 -17.60 24.74 20.44
C VAL A 343 -18.90 23.94 20.37
N LYS A 344 -19.18 23.30 19.24
CA LYS A 344 -20.38 22.45 19.04
C LYS A 344 -20.31 21.14 19.84
N PHE A 345 -19.11 20.62 20.14
CA PHE A 345 -18.88 19.35 20.83
C PHE A 345 -17.93 19.50 22.04
N PRO A 346 -18.46 19.70 23.26
CA PRO A 346 -17.62 19.91 24.45
C PRO A 346 -16.67 18.77 24.80
N SER A 347 -17.03 17.51 24.48
CA SER A 347 -16.13 16.36 24.62
C SER A 347 -14.90 16.50 23.73
N LEU A 348 -15.10 16.91 22.49
CA LEU A 348 -14.02 17.18 21.53
C LEU A 348 -13.12 18.33 22.02
N ALA A 349 -13.70 19.40 22.56
CA ALA A 349 -12.92 20.50 23.14
C ALA A 349 -12.02 20.03 24.31
N LYS A 350 -12.54 19.16 25.18
CA LYS A 350 -11.74 18.55 26.26
C LYS A 350 -10.61 17.69 25.70
N THR A 351 -10.90 16.88 24.67
CA THR A 351 -9.89 16.07 23.98
C THR A 351 -8.80 16.95 23.36
N PHE A 352 -9.16 18.07 22.72
CA PHE A 352 -8.18 19.03 22.18
C PHE A 352 -7.33 19.68 23.27
N GLN A 353 -7.92 20.01 24.43
CA GLN A 353 -7.18 20.53 25.58
C GLN A 353 -6.23 19.48 26.18
N GLN A 354 -6.69 18.24 26.37
CA GLN A 354 -5.89 17.13 26.92
C GLN A 354 -4.69 16.78 26.04
N ILE A 355 -4.87 16.82 24.72
CA ILE A 355 -3.82 16.49 23.75
C ILE A 355 -2.94 17.73 23.44
N GLY A 356 -3.33 18.91 23.92
CA GLY A 356 -2.58 20.16 23.73
C GLY A 356 -2.59 20.62 22.27
N ILE A 357 -3.78 20.65 21.66
CA ILE A 357 -4.01 21.10 20.28
C ILE A 357 -4.43 22.57 20.31
N ALA A 358 -3.49 23.45 19.95
CA ALA A 358 -3.74 24.90 19.89
C ALA A 358 -3.43 25.50 18.51
N LYS A 359 -2.57 24.85 17.73
CA LYS A 359 -2.02 25.34 16.46
C LYS A 359 -2.24 24.35 15.32
N ILE A 360 -2.10 24.83 14.08
CA ILE A 360 -2.26 24.00 12.89
C ILE A 360 -1.26 22.82 12.84
N THR A 361 -0.05 22.99 13.38
CA THR A 361 0.94 21.90 13.48
C THR A 361 0.59 20.84 14.52
N ASP A 362 -0.26 21.18 15.50
CA ASP A 362 -0.72 20.21 16.50
C ASP A 362 -1.76 19.25 15.92
N VAL A 363 -2.32 19.54 14.74
CA VAL A 363 -3.27 18.64 14.04
C VAL A 363 -2.64 17.27 13.77
N GLN A 364 -1.31 17.17 13.65
CA GLN A 364 -0.62 15.89 13.51
C GLN A 364 -0.77 14.99 14.74
N LYS A 365 -0.95 15.58 15.93
CA LYS A 365 -1.23 14.83 17.17
C LYS A 365 -2.58 14.11 17.10
N LEU A 366 -3.47 14.51 16.18
CA LEU A 366 -4.75 13.86 15.93
C LEU A 366 -4.64 12.62 15.05
N GLY A 367 -3.51 12.39 14.37
CA GLY A 367 -3.36 11.30 13.40
C GLY A 367 -3.61 9.89 13.95
N ASN A 368 -3.38 9.68 15.25
CA ASN A 368 -3.58 8.39 15.93
C ASN A 368 -4.78 8.39 16.89
N VAL A 369 -5.56 9.48 16.96
CA VAL A 369 -6.67 9.62 17.90
C VAL A 369 -7.97 9.45 17.12
N LYS A 370 -8.71 8.38 17.42
CA LYS A 370 -10.06 8.17 16.86
C LYS A 370 -10.99 9.23 17.44
N MET A 371 -11.13 10.36 16.75
CA MET A 371 -12.11 11.39 17.09
C MET A 371 -13.48 10.91 16.64
N THR A 372 -14.39 10.67 17.58
CA THR A 372 -15.78 10.32 17.27
C THR A 372 -16.70 11.45 17.70
N LEU A 373 -17.54 11.90 16.79
CA LEU A 373 -18.69 12.75 17.10
C LEU A 373 -19.82 11.83 17.58
N PRO A 374 -20.38 12.09 18.78
CA PRO A 374 -21.51 11.33 19.28
C PRO A 374 -22.74 11.49 18.38
N GLY A 375 -23.60 10.48 18.35
CA GLY A 375 -24.92 10.57 17.73
C GLY A 375 -25.79 11.69 18.32
N LEU A 376 -26.91 12.00 17.68
CA LEU A 376 -27.78 13.12 18.05
C LEU A 376 -28.29 13.00 19.49
N THR A 377 -28.76 11.81 19.87
CA THR A 377 -29.37 11.49 21.16
C THR A 377 -28.34 11.63 22.29
N GLU A 378 -27.13 11.09 22.09
CA GLU A 378 -26.03 11.25 23.05
C GLU A 378 -25.58 12.72 23.14
N ARG A 379 -25.49 13.42 22.01
CA ARG A 379 -25.13 14.85 21.99
C ARG A 379 -26.12 15.70 22.78
N LEU A 380 -27.40 15.36 22.75
CA LEU A 380 -28.46 16.04 23.50
C LEU A 380 -28.61 15.51 24.93
N ARG A 381 -27.82 14.51 25.35
CA ARG A 381 -27.88 13.85 26.66
C ARG A 381 -29.25 13.23 26.96
N LEU A 382 -29.90 12.72 25.93
CA LEU A 382 -31.22 12.08 26.03
C LEU A 382 -31.13 10.57 26.19
N SER A 383 -29.93 9.99 26.05
CA SER A 383 -29.70 8.57 26.27
C SER A 383 -30.09 8.21 27.70
N THR A 384 -31.17 7.44 27.83
CA THR A 384 -31.76 7.01 29.11
C THR A 384 -30.90 5.96 29.83
N THR A 385 -29.90 5.39 29.15
CA THR A 385 -28.99 4.40 29.73
C THR A 385 -27.54 4.74 29.44
N LYS A 386 -26.82 5.19 30.47
CA LYS A 386 -25.35 5.16 30.46
C LYS A 386 -24.92 3.70 30.50
N VAL A 387 -24.27 3.22 29.44
CA VAL A 387 -23.57 1.93 29.47
C VAL A 387 -22.35 2.10 30.38
N GLU A 388 -22.56 1.97 31.69
CA GLU A 388 -21.48 1.87 32.67
C GLU A 388 -20.78 0.51 32.51
N PRO A 389 -19.46 0.40 32.80
CA PRO A 389 -18.80 -0.90 32.85
C PRO A 389 -19.57 -1.85 33.79
N GLY A 390 -20.16 -2.91 33.24
CA GLY A 390 -20.97 -3.88 33.99
C GLY A 390 -22.49 -3.65 33.99
N LYS A 391 -23.00 -2.58 33.35
CA LYS A 391 -24.45 -2.39 33.11
C LYS A 391 -24.77 -2.45 31.62
N PHE A 392 -25.47 -3.52 31.27
CA PHE A 392 -25.91 -3.85 29.92
C PHE A 392 -27.28 -3.25 29.69
N ALA A 393 -27.44 -2.36 28.72
CA ALA A 393 -28.73 -1.86 28.27
C ALA A 393 -28.66 -1.48 26.79
N LEU A 394 -29.79 -1.54 26.09
CA LEU A 394 -29.93 -1.00 24.73
C LEU A 394 -29.84 0.52 24.81
N ALA A 395 -28.83 1.11 24.17
CA ALA A 395 -28.82 2.54 23.95
C ALA A 395 -29.80 2.85 22.81
N GLU A 396 -30.97 3.39 23.14
CA GLU A 396 -31.99 3.78 22.16
C GLU A 396 -31.83 5.23 21.72
N GLY A 397 -31.90 5.45 20.40
CA GLY A 397 -32.02 6.77 19.81
C GLY A 397 -33.42 7.34 20.03
N VAL A 398 -33.53 8.67 20.18
CA VAL A 398 -34.83 9.35 20.33
C VAL A 398 -35.23 9.99 18.99
N PRO A 399 -36.38 9.63 18.39
CA PRO A 399 -36.84 10.23 17.14
C PRO A 399 -36.95 11.76 17.26
N ILE A 400 -36.57 12.48 16.20
CA ILE A 400 -36.52 13.95 16.20
C ILE A 400 -37.91 14.56 16.45
N ALA A 401 -38.95 13.90 15.92
CA ALA A 401 -40.34 14.29 16.13
C ALA A 401 -40.77 14.27 17.61
N ASN A 402 -40.11 13.45 18.43
CA ASN A 402 -40.42 13.31 19.85
C ASN A 402 -39.62 14.28 20.74
N LEU A 403 -38.74 15.10 20.16
CA LEU A 403 -37.94 16.07 20.90
C LEU A 403 -38.75 17.31 21.26
N SER A 404 -38.58 17.80 22.49
CA SER A 404 -39.18 19.07 22.90
C SER A 404 -38.57 20.26 22.13
N PRO A 405 -39.30 21.37 21.95
CA PRO A 405 -38.77 22.56 21.27
C PRO A 405 -37.46 23.09 21.88
N GLU A 406 -37.30 23.03 23.20
CA GLU A 406 -36.10 23.48 23.91
C GLU A 406 -34.89 22.60 23.57
N ILE A 407 -35.10 21.30 23.42
CA ILE A 407 -34.06 20.33 23.05
C ILE A 407 -33.69 20.51 21.57
N LYS A 408 -34.68 20.70 20.68
CA LYS A 408 -34.45 20.98 19.25
C LYS A 408 -33.58 22.22 19.02
N GLN A 409 -33.69 23.23 19.89
CA GLN A 409 -32.81 24.41 19.84
C GLN A 409 -31.34 24.09 20.13
N GLN A 410 -31.05 23.07 20.95
CA GLN A 410 -29.69 22.67 21.33
C GLN A 410 -28.97 21.82 20.27
N ILE A 411 -29.67 21.41 19.22
CA ILE A 411 -29.07 20.68 18.08
C ILE A 411 -28.04 21.60 17.42
N PRO A 412 -26.78 21.15 17.26
CA PRO A 412 -25.74 21.96 16.65
C PRO A 412 -26.00 22.14 15.16
N ALA A 413 -25.88 23.38 14.69
CA ALA A 413 -26.01 23.70 13.27
C ALA A 413 -24.83 23.15 12.45
N GLU A 414 -25.07 22.91 11.17
CA GLU A 414 -24.08 22.50 10.16
C GLU A 414 -23.36 21.18 10.49
N ILE A 415 -24.09 20.23 11.05
CA ILE A 415 -23.66 18.86 11.26
C ILE A 415 -24.74 17.95 10.68
N VAL A 416 -24.33 16.93 9.93
CA VAL A 416 -25.25 15.92 9.41
C VAL A 416 -25.33 14.79 10.43
N PHE A 417 -26.45 14.70 11.13
CA PHE A 417 -26.74 13.54 11.98
C PHE A 417 -27.37 12.45 11.14
N VAL A 418 -26.93 11.21 11.36
CA VAL A 418 -27.47 10.05 10.67
C VAL A 418 -28.11 9.13 11.70
N LYS A 419 -29.30 8.65 11.36
CA LYS A 419 -30.09 7.71 12.15
C LYS A 419 -30.60 6.59 11.24
N ALA A 420 -30.98 5.46 11.82
CA ALA A 420 -31.61 4.34 11.11
C ALA A 420 -32.72 3.71 11.97
N GLY A 421 -33.48 2.78 11.38
CA GLY A 421 -34.49 1.96 12.06
C GLY A 421 -35.55 2.80 12.76
N GLY A 422 -36.26 3.64 12.01
CA GLY A 422 -37.25 4.57 12.58
C GLY A 422 -36.64 5.67 13.46
N GLN A 423 -35.36 6.02 13.25
CA GLN A 423 -34.59 6.97 14.07
C GLN A 423 -34.25 6.50 15.49
N LEU A 424 -34.35 5.19 15.76
CA LEU A 424 -33.99 4.57 17.04
C LEU A 424 -32.53 4.11 17.08
N ILE A 425 -31.83 4.11 15.95
CA ILE A 425 -30.40 3.79 15.85
C ILE A 425 -29.67 5.07 15.50
N ASP A 426 -28.86 5.58 16.42
CA ASP A 426 -27.98 6.71 16.17
C ASP A 426 -26.64 6.23 15.60
N PHE A 427 -26.07 7.02 14.68
CA PHE A 427 -24.70 6.80 14.22
C PHE A 427 -23.77 7.82 14.86
N SER A 428 -22.69 7.34 15.47
CA SER A 428 -21.52 8.16 15.71
C SER A 428 -20.69 8.29 14.44
N ALA A 429 -20.19 9.49 14.18
CA ALA A 429 -19.37 9.79 13.03
C ALA A 429 -17.90 9.90 13.45
N ALA A 430 -17.02 9.13 12.81
CA ALA A 430 -15.59 9.37 12.93
C ALA A 430 -15.24 10.69 12.22
N LEU A 431 -14.48 11.55 12.89
CA LEU A 431 -14.00 12.79 12.34
C LEU A 431 -12.59 12.58 11.76
N THR A 432 -12.45 12.81 10.46
CA THR A 432 -11.19 12.71 9.72
C THR A 432 -10.85 14.03 9.05
N LEU A 433 -9.60 14.19 8.62
CA LEU A 433 -9.15 15.36 7.85
C LEU A 433 -9.05 14.99 6.37
N SER A 434 -9.50 15.90 5.50
CA SER A 434 -9.18 15.84 4.08
C SER A 434 -7.72 16.23 3.84
N ASP A 435 -7.19 15.96 2.65
CA ASP A 435 -5.84 16.39 2.23
C ASP A 435 -5.67 17.92 2.25
N LYS A 436 -6.79 18.67 2.23
CA LYS A 436 -6.85 20.14 2.35
C LYS A 436 -7.01 20.62 3.80
N GLY A 437 -7.06 19.70 4.77
CA GLY A 437 -7.26 20.01 6.18
C GLY A 437 -8.70 20.33 6.56
N GLU A 438 -9.69 19.94 5.75
CA GLU A 438 -11.11 20.14 6.07
C GLU A 438 -11.65 18.95 6.90
N PRO A 439 -12.50 19.19 7.91
CA PRO A 439 -13.13 18.12 8.68
C PRO A 439 -14.12 17.33 7.83
N LYS A 440 -13.98 15.99 7.82
CA LYS A 440 -14.89 15.04 7.16
C LYS A 440 -15.50 14.11 8.19
N GLN A 441 -16.82 14.00 8.18
CA GLN A 441 -17.56 13.02 8.98
C GLN A 441 -17.58 11.70 8.24
N THR A 442 -17.33 10.60 8.92
CA THR A 442 -17.34 9.26 8.34
C THR A 442 -18.19 8.35 9.20
N ILE A 443 -19.21 7.73 8.60
CA ILE A 443 -20.02 6.68 9.22
C ILE A 443 -19.82 5.36 8.49
N THR A 444 -20.16 4.26 9.15
CA THR A 444 -20.23 2.92 8.52
C THR A 444 -21.67 2.45 8.57
N THR A 445 -22.14 1.75 7.53
CA THR A 445 -23.47 1.12 7.46
C THR A 445 -23.39 -0.13 6.59
N ILE A 446 -24.50 -0.85 6.41
CA ILE A 446 -24.61 -2.02 5.54
C ILE A 446 -25.38 -1.66 4.25
N VAL A 447 -25.09 -2.37 3.16
CA VAL A 447 -25.82 -2.23 1.88
C VAL A 447 -27.34 -2.27 2.07
N GLY A 448 -28.06 -1.42 1.33
CA GLY A 448 -29.51 -1.45 1.24
C GLY A 448 -30.30 -1.02 2.49
N LYS A 449 -29.63 -0.57 3.57
CA LYS A 449 -30.32 -0.07 4.77
C LYS A 449 -30.79 1.38 4.59
N THR A 450 -31.99 1.69 5.06
CA THR A 450 -32.51 3.06 5.11
C THR A 450 -31.74 3.91 6.11
N LEU A 451 -31.29 5.09 5.67
CA LEU A 451 -30.66 6.12 6.49
C LEU A 451 -31.55 7.35 6.56
N GLN A 452 -31.87 7.80 7.77
CA GLN A 452 -32.52 9.08 8.04
C GLN A 452 -31.46 10.12 8.39
N LEU A 453 -31.32 11.13 7.54
CA LEU A 453 -30.40 12.25 7.71
C LEU A 453 -31.13 13.43 8.35
N ALA A 454 -30.47 14.12 9.27
CA ALA A 454 -30.98 15.34 9.89
C ALA A 454 -29.91 16.42 9.94
N VAL A 455 -30.30 17.64 9.59
CA VAL A 455 -29.39 18.78 9.53
C VAL A 455 -30.10 20.07 9.92
N LYS A 456 -29.37 20.94 10.63
CA LYS A 456 -29.88 22.26 11.03
C LYS A 456 -29.01 23.35 10.40
N PRO A 457 -29.54 24.25 9.57
CA PRO A 457 -28.78 25.38 9.08
C PRO A 457 -28.55 26.42 10.19
N ASP A 458 -27.45 27.18 10.11
CA ASP A 458 -27.12 28.25 11.05
C ASP A 458 -27.84 29.58 10.72
N LYS A 459 -28.30 29.73 9.48
CA LYS A 459 -29.04 30.87 8.93
C LYS A 459 -30.17 30.40 8.02
N PRO A 460 -31.18 31.24 7.73
CA PRO A 460 -32.26 30.88 6.81
C PRO A 460 -31.76 30.49 5.42
N VAL A 461 -32.28 29.37 4.90
CA VAL A 461 -31.97 28.80 3.58
C VAL A 461 -33.19 28.84 2.66
N ASN A 462 -32.95 28.87 1.34
CA ASN A 462 -33.96 28.63 0.31
C ASN A 462 -34.24 27.13 0.17
N SER A 463 -33.19 26.33 0.14
CA SER A 463 -33.25 24.87 0.03
C SER A 463 -32.00 24.20 0.59
N ILE A 464 -32.13 22.92 0.90
CA ILE A 464 -31.01 22.04 1.23
C ILE A 464 -31.09 20.80 0.35
N THR A 465 -30.08 20.60 -0.48
CA THR A 465 -30.04 19.50 -1.46
C THR A 465 -28.92 18.53 -1.09
N GLY A 466 -29.20 17.24 -1.11
CA GLY A 466 -28.23 16.17 -0.92
C GLY A 466 -27.85 15.49 -2.23
N TYR A 467 -26.58 15.11 -2.36
CA TYR A 467 -26.07 14.30 -3.47
C TYR A 467 -25.35 13.07 -2.93
N VAL A 468 -25.63 11.90 -3.49
CA VAL A 468 -24.89 10.67 -3.20
C VAL A 468 -23.87 10.45 -4.31
N VAL A 469 -22.61 10.37 -3.93
CA VAL A 469 -21.49 10.25 -4.86
C VAL A 469 -20.69 8.99 -4.57
N PHE A 470 -20.40 8.19 -5.60
CA PHE A 470 -19.45 7.09 -5.46
C PHE A 470 -18.02 7.62 -5.31
N LYS A 471 -17.30 7.16 -4.28
CA LYS A 471 -15.91 7.57 -4.01
C LYS A 471 -14.91 6.48 -4.42
N SER A 472 -15.05 5.26 -3.89
CA SER A 472 -14.12 4.15 -4.19
C SER A 472 -14.68 2.80 -3.73
N LYS A 473 -14.27 1.69 -4.36
CA LYS A 473 -14.63 0.33 -3.87
C LYS A 473 -13.83 -0.10 -2.63
N THR A 474 -12.61 0.41 -2.46
CA THR A 474 -11.71 -0.01 -1.38
C THR A 474 -12.10 0.64 -0.05
N ARG A 475 -12.25 -0.16 1.02
CA ARG A 475 -12.28 0.33 2.40
C ARG A 475 -10.95 1.04 2.70
N GLN A 476 -10.90 2.37 2.57
CA GLN A 476 -9.85 3.17 3.21
C GLN A 476 -10.10 3.15 4.72
N THR A 477 -9.65 2.10 5.41
CA THR A 477 -9.38 2.19 6.85
C THR A 477 -8.08 2.95 7.01
N SER A 478 -8.17 4.28 7.06
CA SER A 478 -6.96 5.05 7.27
C SER A 478 -7.22 6.36 8.00
N SER A 479 -7.06 6.29 9.32
CA SER A 479 -6.17 7.23 9.98
C SER A 479 -4.74 6.99 9.46
N ILE A 480 -4.41 7.53 8.28
CA ILE A 480 -3.00 7.68 7.89
C ILE A 480 -2.50 8.91 8.65
N PRO A 481 -1.48 8.79 9.51
CA PRO A 481 -0.78 9.97 10.00
C PRO A 481 -0.14 10.65 8.79
N ILE A 482 -0.68 11.81 8.38
CA ILE A 482 -0.15 12.63 7.31
C ILE A 482 1.31 12.96 7.67
N PRO A 483 2.32 12.41 6.96
CA PRO A 483 3.69 12.77 7.19
C PRO A 483 3.87 14.23 6.74
N PHE A 484 4.40 15.08 7.63
CA PHE A 484 4.58 16.53 7.37
C PHE A 484 5.37 16.82 6.08
N SER A 485 6.17 15.85 5.62
CA SER A 485 6.95 15.93 4.39
C SER A 485 6.10 16.14 3.13
N GLN A 486 4.81 15.76 3.14
CA GLN A 486 3.89 16.06 2.03
C GLN A 486 3.26 17.47 2.11
N LEU A 487 3.16 18.06 3.30
CA LEU A 487 2.74 19.47 3.47
C LEU A 487 3.87 20.45 3.16
N THR A 488 5.13 20.02 3.20
CA THR A 488 6.28 20.83 2.75
C THR A 488 6.45 20.86 1.23
N ALA A 489 5.72 20.04 0.47
CA ALA A 489 5.76 20.04 -1.00
C ALA A 489 4.84 21.10 -1.64
N SER A 490 4.04 21.84 -0.87
CA SER A 490 3.34 23.03 -1.37
C SER A 490 4.24 24.26 -1.26
N ALA A 491 5.35 24.25 -1.99
CA ALA A 491 6.17 25.44 -2.24
C ALA A 491 5.61 26.34 -3.36
N ILE A 492 4.31 26.19 -3.70
CA ILE A 492 3.57 27.03 -4.66
C ILE A 492 2.61 27.98 -3.91
N PHE A 493 3.10 28.60 -2.84
CA PHE A 493 2.42 29.75 -2.21
C PHE A 493 3.28 31.01 -2.27
N SER A 494 4.05 31.17 -3.35
CA SER A 494 4.67 32.43 -3.73
C SER A 494 3.72 33.26 -4.62
N ASN A 495 2.51 33.54 -4.13
CA ASN A 495 1.76 34.75 -4.47
C ASN A 495 0.52 34.91 -3.58
N PRO A 496 0.36 36.01 -2.81
CA PRO A 496 -0.90 36.33 -2.19
C PRO A 496 -1.78 37.02 -3.24
N VAL A 497 -2.54 36.24 -4.03
CA VAL A 497 -3.64 36.81 -4.80
C VAL A 497 -4.90 36.68 -3.94
N LEU A 498 -5.14 37.70 -3.12
CA LEU A 498 -6.48 37.99 -2.61
C LEU A 498 -7.44 38.10 -3.81
N ALA A 499 -8.55 37.36 -3.71
CA ALA A 499 -9.78 37.52 -4.50
C ALA A 499 -9.64 37.57 -6.03
N LYS A 500 -9.87 36.43 -6.69
CA LYS A 500 -10.63 36.43 -7.95
C LYS A 500 -12.09 36.12 -7.62
N PRO A 501 -13.07 36.91 -8.10
CA PRO A 501 -14.46 36.51 -8.03
C PRO A 501 -14.62 35.23 -8.88
N GLN A 502 -14.92 34.12 -8.21
CA GLN A 502 -15.14 32.84 -8.87
C GLN A 502 -16.49 32.91 -9.59
N LYS A 503 -16.45 33.18 -10.91
CA LYS A 503 -17.65 33.37 -11.74
C LYS A 503 -18.12 32.11 -12.47
N ASN A 504 -17.51 30.95 -12.21
CA ASN A 504 -17.88 29.68 -12.84
C ASN A 504 -18.20 28.62 -11.77
N PRO A 505 -19.19 27.74 -12.01
CA PRO A 505 -19.71 26.80 -11.03
C PRO A 505 -18.62 25.83 -10.57
N VAL A 506 -18.74 25.42 -9.30
CA VAL A 506 -17.93 24.36 -8.67
C VAL A 506 -17.79 23.21 -9.64
N SER A 507 -16.55 22.88 -10.02
CA SER A 507 -16.30 21.66 -10.77
C SER A 507 -16.61 20.49 -9.84
N VAL A 508 -17.80 19.91 -10.04
CA VAL A 508 -18.07 18.53 -9.69
C VAL A 508 -17.19 17.71 -10.62
N GLU A 509 -15.87 17.74 -10.40
CA GLU A 509 -14.89 17.01 -11.20
C GLU A 509 -15.24 15.52 -11.11
N GLU A 510 -15.88 15.04 -12.18
CA GLU A 510 -15.98 13.64 -12.63
C GLU A 510 -16.34 12.61 -11.56
N LYS A 511 -17.19 13.01 -10.62
CA LYS A 511 -17.78 12.15 -9.61
C LYS A 511 -19.00 11.45 -10.19
N LEU A 512 -19.03 10.11 -10.14
CA LEU A 512 -20.23 9.33 -10.46
C LEU A 512 -21.29 9.65 -9.39
N VAL A 513 -22.10 10.68 -9.65
CA VAL A 513 -23.28 11.00 -8.84
C VAL A 513 -24.29 9.89 -9.07
N LEU A 514 -24.63 9.19 -7.99
CA LEU A 514 -25.58 8.08 -8.02
C LEU A 514 -27.01 8.55 -7.82
N GLY A 515 -27.20 9.70 -7.16
CA GLY A 515 -28.52 10.26 -6.94
C GLY A 515 -28.49 11.64 -6.29
N GLN A 516 -29.63 12.33 -6.39
CA GLN A 516 -29.91 13.62 -5.76
C GLN A 516 -31.20 13.48 -4.94
N PHE A 517 -31.26 14.13 -3.78
CA PHE A 517 -32.42 14.18 -2.92
C PHE A 517 -32.55 15.55 -2.24
N GLU A 518 -33.70 15.87 -1.69
CA GLU A 518 -33.94 17.13 -0.98
C GLU A 518 -34.21 16.86 0.50
N TYR A 519 -33.75 17.77 1.35
CA TYR A 519 -34.16 17.76 2.74
C TYR A 519 -35.40 18.62 2.93
N THR A 520 -36.31 18.16 3.79
CA THR A 520 -37.58 18.81 4.09
C THR A 520 -37.71 19.11 5.58
N ASP A 521 -38.35 20.22 5.91
CA ASP A 521 -38.71 20.62 7.26
C ASP A 521 -40.25 20.74 7.33
N PRO A 522 -40.96 19.61 7.50
CA PRO A 522 -42.42 19.58 7.42
C PRO A 522 -43.11 20.24 8.63
N ASP A 523 -42.46 20.25 9.81
CA ASP A 523 -42.98 20.85 11.03
C ASP A 523 -42.50 22.30 11.27
N GLY A 524 -41.62 22.82 10.41
CA GLY A 524 -41.16 24.21 10.42
C GLY A 524 -40.30 24.55 11.63
N ASP A 525 -39.67 23.54 12.24
CA ASP A 525 -38.88 23.67 13.46
C ASP A 525 -37.42 24.09 13.18
N GLY A 526 -37.06 24.22 11.90
CA GLY A 526 -35.73 24.56 11.42
C GLY A 526 -34.78 23.37 11.31
N ILE A 527 -35.27 22.14 11.47
CA ILE A 527 -34.51 20.89 11.33
C ILE A 527 -34.97 20.20 10.05
N TYR A 528 -34.06 20.15 9.10
CA TYR A 528 -34.30 19.57 7.80
C TYR A 528 -33.94 18.09 7.83
N THR A 529 -34.84 17.23 7.37
CA THR A 529 -34.68 15.77 7.35
C THR A 529 -34.80 15.22 5.95
N ALA A 530 -34.08 14.12 5.69
CA ALA A 530 -34.16 13.38 4.43
C ALA A 530 -34.02 11.88 4.71
N GLU A 531 -34.67 11.06 3.88
CA GLU A 531 -34.53 9.60 3.94
C GLU A 531 -33.87 9.11 2.65
N ILE A 532 -32.82 8.30 2.78
CA ILE A 532 -32.09 7.71 1.66
C ILE A 532 -31.86 6.23 1.89
N GLN A 533 -31.66 5.47 0.80
CA GLN A 533 -31.22 4.09 0.88
C GLN A 533 -29.70 4.02 0.76
N ALA A 534 -29.05 3.26 1.66
CA ALA A 534 -27.64 2.96 1.51
C ALA A 534 -27.41 2.22 0.18
N PRO A 535 -26.39 2.60 -0.61
CA PRO A 535 -26.08 1.94 -1.87
C PRO A 535 -26.00 0.41 -1.75
N VAL A 536 -26.48 -0.31 -2.77
CA VAL A 536 -26.53 -1.78 -2.78
C VAL A 536 -25.19 -2.45 -3.12
N ILE A 537 -24.19 -1.65 -3.44
CA ILE A 537 -22.82 -2.10 -3.73
C ILE A 537 -21.94 -1.65 -2.56
N ASP A 538 -21.12 -2.53 -2.04
CA ASP A 538 -20.16 -2.20 -1.00
C ASP A 538 -19.10 -1.19 -1.51
N GLY A 539 -18.63 -0.34 -0.60
CA GLY A 539 -17.64 0.69 -0.93
C GLY A 539 -17.81 1.97 -0.14
N GLN A 540 -17.06 3.00 -0.52
CA GLN A 540 -17.14 4.33 0.05
C GLN A 540 -17.94 5.26 -0.85
N TYR A 541 -18.84 5.99 -0.21
CA TYR A 541 -19.69 6.99 -0.82
C TYR A 541 -19.53 8.32 -0.08
N GLU A 542 -19.84 9.41 -0.74
CA GLU A 542 -19.86 10.75 -0.15
C GLU A 542 -21.26 11.33 -0.31
N ILE A 543 -21.89 11.68 0.80
CA ILE A 543 -23.10 12.48 0.83
C ILE A 543 -22.66 13.93 0.93
N ILE A 544 -22.99 14.71 -0.10
CA ILE A 544 -22.72 16.14 -0.18
C ILE A 544 -24.04 16.88 0.09
N THR A 545 -24.13 17.55 1.24
CA THR A 545 -25.28 18.37 1.62
C THR A 545 -24.99 19.83 1.29
N VAL A 546 -25.76 20.41 0.38
CA VAL A 546 -25.58 21.78 -0.12
C VAL A 546 -26.68 22.68 0.45
N PHE A 547 -26.28 23.70 1.20
CA PHE A 547 -27.16 24.74 1.72
C PHE A 547 -27.18 25.90 0.74
N ASP A 548 -28.36 26.28 0.27
CA ASP A 548 -28.55 27.51 -0.51
C ASP A 548 -29.11 28.59 0.42
N TYR A 549 -28.27 29.52 0.90
CA TYR A 549 -28.71 30.53 1.87
C TYR A 549 -29.56 31.61 1.22
N LYS A 550 -30.58 32.11 1.95
CA LYS A 550 -31.40 33.23 1.47
C LYS A 550 -30.59 34.50 1.21
N ASN A 551 -29.53 34.70 1.99
CA ASN A 551 -28.61 35.82 1.80
C ASN A 551 -27.61 35.49 0.69
N ILE A 552 -27.74 36.19 -0.44
CA ILE A 552 -26.88 36.04 -1.62
C ILE A 552 -25.39 36.17 -1.30
N GLN A 553 -25.01 36.97 -0.29
CA GLN A 553 -23.62 37.15 0.13
C GLN A 553 -23.03 35.92 0.83
N LEU A 554 -23.86 35.06 1.43
CA LEU A 554 -23.42 33.81 2.04
C LEU A 554 -23.24 32.70 0.99
N GLY A 555 -23.89 32.83 -0.18
CA GLY A 555 -23.79 31.88 -1.28
C GLY A 555 -24.25 30.46 -0.89
N LYS A 556 -23.58 29.47 -1.48
CA LYS A 556 -23.80 28.05 -1.18
C LYS A 556 -22.70 27.52 -0.27
N LYS A 557 -23.08 26.67 0.69
CA LYS A 557 -22.14 25.96 1.57
C LYS A 557 -22.34 24.46 1.44
N GLU A 558 -21.25 23.70 1.48
CA GLU A 558 -21.29 22.23 1.39
C GLU A 558 -20.85 21.60 2.71
N LEU A 559 -21.53 20.53 3.11
CA LEU A 559 -21.08 19.58 4.13
C LEU A 559 -20.87 18.22 3.49
N ARG A 560 -19.83 17.52 3.92
CA ARG A 560 -19.44 16.23 3.36
C ARG A 560 -19.43 15.15 4.43
N LEU A 561 -20.22 14.12 4.18
CA LEU A 561 -20.33 12.92 5.00
C LEU A 561 -19.88 11.72 4.15
N VAL A 562 -18.81 11.05 4.56
CA VAL A 562 -18.36 9.79 3.98
C VAL A 562 -19.18 8.66 4.60
N VAL A 563 -19.79 7.84 3.74
CA VAL A 563 -20.53 6.65 4.15
C VAL A 563 -19.76 5.43 3.65
N VAL A 564 -19.23 4.65 4.58
CA VAL A 564 -18.61 3.35 4.30
C VAL A 564 -19.72 2.31 4.34
N VAL A 565 -20.00 1.69 3.19
CA VAL A 565 -21.05 0.69 3.05
C VAL A 565 -20.40 -0.69 3.03
N ASP A 566 -20.72 -1.48 4.04
CA ASP A 566 -20.24 -2.84 4.23
C ASP A 566 -21.15 -3.86 3.52
N PRO A 567 -20.57 -4.93 2.96
CA PRO A 567 -21.35 -6.01 2.36
C PRO A 567 -22.10 -6.80 3.44
N GLU A 568 -23.11 -7.54 3.00
CA GLU A 568 -23.84 -8.47 3.86
C GLU A 568 -22.98 -9.66 4.29
N GLY A 569 -23.37 -10.29 5.40
CA GLY A 569 -22.82 -11.56 5.83
C GLY A 569 -23.49 -12.68 5.07
N TYR A 570 -22.86 -13.85 5.02
CA TYR A 570 -23.48 -15.01 4.37
C TYR A 570 -23.31 -16.31 5.15
N VAL A 571 -24.25 -17.23 4.94
CA VAL A 571 -24.22 -18.58 5.46
C VAL A 571 -23.68 -19.53 4.39
N TYR A 572 -22.73 -20.39 4.75
CA TYR A 572 -22.07 -21.28 3.81
C TYR A 572 -21.74 -22.65 4.40
N GLU A 573 -21.60 -23.64 3.52
CA GLU A 573 -20.99 -24.92 3.80
C GLU A 573 -19.57 -24.92 3.26
N LYS A 574 -18.61 -25.44 4.04
CA LYS A 574 -17.23 -25.60 3.60
C LYS A 574 -16.91 -27.07 3.32
N GLN A 575 -16.52 -27.37 2.07
CA GLN A 575 -16.05 -28.68 1.63
C GLN A 575 -14.65 -28.53 1.01
N GLY A 576 -13.61 -28.90 1.77
CA GLY A 576 -12.22 -28.60 1.38
C GLY A 576 -11.98 -27.09 1.27
N ASP A 577 -11.48 -26.64 0.11
CA ASP A 577 -11.24 -25.23 -0.20
C ASP A 577 -12.46 -24.53 -0.84
N LYS A 578 -13.57 -25.24 -1.04
CA LYS A 578 -14.78 -24.69 -1.66
C LYS A 578 -15.79 -24.28 -0.59
N GLU A 579 -16.33 -23.06 -0.75
CA GLU A 579 -17.49 -22.58 0.00
C GLU A 579 -18.74 -22.60 -0.88
N THR A 580 -19.80 -23.26 -0.40
CA THR A 580 -21.12 -23.28 -1.06
C THR A 580 -22.08 -22.44 -0.24
N ARG A 581 -22.79 -21.49 -0.85
CA ARG A 581 -23.78 -20.65 -0.16
C ARG A 581 -25.02 -21.45 0.21
N ILE A 582 -25.56 -21.23 1.40
CA ILE A 582 -26.76 -21.91 1.91
C ILE A 582 -27.94 -20.92 1.89
N PRO A 583 -28.83 -21.00 0.89
CA PRO A 583 -30.07 -20.22 0.89
C PRO A 583 -31.11 -20.82 1.85
N GLY A 584 -32.03 -20.00 2.35
CA GLY A 584 -33.13 -20.47 3.21
C GLY A 584 -32.74 -20.85 4.64
N ALA A 585 -31.50 -20.59 5.06
CA ALA A 585 -31.12 -20.66 6.47
C ALA A 585 -31.81 -19.55 7.27
N ILE A 586 -32.31 -19.88 8.46
CA ILE A 586 -33.01 -18.98 9.37
C ILE A 586 -32.00 -18.46 10.39
N ILE A 587 -31.86 -17.14 10.46
CA ILE A 587 -30.92 -16.44 11.35
C ILE A 587 -31.72 -15.64 12.37
N SER A 588 -31.52 -15.99 13.63
CA SER A 588 -32.13 -15.32 14.76
C SER A 588 -31.06 -14.54 15.51
N LEU A 589 -31.27 -13.23 15.66
CA LEU A 589 -30.41 -12.38 16.50
C LEU A 589 -31.03 -12.25 17.89
N PHE A 590 -30.22 -12.50 18.91
CA PHE A 590 -30.60 -12.32 20.31
C PHE A 590 -29.81 -11.17 20.91
N TRP A 591 -30.46 -10.40 21.79
CA TRP A 591 -29.85 -9.29 22.51
C TRP A 591 -29.90 -9.56 24.01
N LEU A 592 -28.93 -9.02 24.75
CA LEU A 592 -28.90 -9.12 26.20
C LEU A 592 -29.81 -8.06 26.81
N ASN A 593 -30.96 -8.49 27.35
CA ASN A 593 -31.91 -7.59 27.97
C ASN A 593 -31.37 -7.02 29.31
N SER A 594 -31.37 -5.69 29.42
CA SER A 594 -30.93 -4.94 30.60
C SER A 594 -31.65 -5.32 31.87
N GLU A 595 -32.95 -5.57 31.75
CA GLU A 595 -33.88 -5.72 32.85
C GLU A 595 -33.90 -7.17 33.33
N THR A 596 -34.07 -8.10 32.39
CA THR A 596 -34.17 -9.53 32.70
C THR A 596 -32.81 -10.21 32.87
N LYS A 597 -31.72 -9.57 32.40
CA LYS A 597 -30.36 -10.12 32.34
C LYS A 597 -30.25 -11.42 31.54
N GLN A 598 -31.23 -11.71 30.68
CA GLN A 598 -31.26 -12.87 29.80
C GLN A 598 -31.13 -12.43 28.35
N TYR A 599 -30.70 -13.36 27.50
CA TYR A 599 -30.74 -13.13 26.07
C TYR A 599 -32.13 -13.42 25.53
N GLU A 600 -32.71 -12.43 24.86
CA GLU A 600 -34.05 -12.48 24.28
C GLU A 600 -33.96 -12.20 22.78
N LEU A 601 -34.98 -12.61 22.02
CA LEU A 601 -35.03 -12.33 20.58
C LEU A 601 -35.05 -10.81 20.38
N TRP A 602 -34.14 -10.29 19.54
CA TRP A 602 -34.04 -8.85 19.32
C TRP A 602 -35.32 -8.31 18.63
N PRO A 603 -35.97 -7.26 19.19
CA PRO A 603 -37.26 -6.75 18.71
C PRO A 603 -37.14 -5.93 17.41
N ALA A 604 -36.69 -6.57 16.33
CA ALA A 604 -36.35 -5.92 15.08
C ALA A 604 -37.48 -5.10 14.44
N LYS A 605 -38.75 -5.46 14.71
CA LYS A 605 -39.93 -4.75 14.18
C LYS A 605 -39.96 -3.28 14.59
N GLU A 606 -39.55 -2.98 15.81
CA GLU A 606 -39.46 -1.59 16.33
C GLU A 606 -38.43 -0.78 15.53
N TYR A 607 -37.41 -1.46 15.01
CA TYR A 607 -36.33 -0.89 14.20
C TYR A 607 -36.56 -1.05 12.69
N GLN A 608 -37.82 -1.28 12.27
CA GLN A 608 -38.21 -1.46 10.85
C GLN A 608 -37.43 -2.58 10.15
N GLN A 609 -37.10 -3.65 10.88
CA GLN A 609 -36.36 -4.81 10.39
C GLN A 609 -37.10 -6.10 10.78
N GLU A 610 -36.68 -7.20 10.18
CA GLU A 610 -37.19 -8.53 10.49
C GLU A 610 -36.19 -9.32 11.33
N ASN A 611 -36.71 -10.12 12.26
CA ASN A 611 -35.96 -11.10 13.05
C ASN A 611 -36.95 -12.20 13.51
N PRO A 612 -36.71 -13.48 13.18
CA PRO A 612 -35.60 -14.03 12.40
C PRO A 612 -35.56 -13.57 10.94
N GLN A 613 -34.38 -13.54 10.33
CA GLN A 613 -34.18 -13.35 8.88
C GLN A 613 -33.99 -14.69 8.17
N THR A 614 -34.47 -14.80 6.95
CA THR A 614 -34.18 -15.97 6.08
C THR A 614 -33.20 -15.55 5.00
N THR A 615 -32.13 -16.32 4.82
CA THR A 615 -31.13 -16.04 3.78
C THR A 615 -31.69 -16.14 2.38
N ASP A 616 -31.24 -15.23 1.52
CA ASP A 616 -31.60 -15.17 0.11
C ASP A 616 -30.88 -16.26 -0.72
N VAL A 617 -31.03 -16.21 -2.05
CA VAL A 617 -30.36 -17.15 -2.99
C VAL A 617 -28.83 -17.10 -2.93
N ARG A 618 -28.25 -16.02 -2.40
CA ARG A 618 -26.80 -15.83 -2.21
C ARG A 618 -26.36 -16.25 -0.82
N GLY A 619 -27.29 -16.71 0.02
CA GLY A 619 -27.04 -17.05 1.41
C GLY A 619 -26.84 -15.84 2.29
N THR A 620 -27.26 -14.63 1.91
CA THR A 620 -26.92 -13.38 2.62
C THR A 620 -27.92 -12.98 3.69
N TYR A 621 -27.44 -12.25 4.70
CA TYR A 621 -28.24 -11.66 5.77
C TYR A 621 -27.54 -10.42 6.36
N SER A 622 -28.30 -9.53 6.99
CA SER A 622 -27.72 -8.37 7.68
C SER A 622 -28.67 -7.73 8.69
N PHE A 623 -28.17 -7.42 9.88
CA PHE A 623 -28.90 -6.62 10.88
C PHE A 623 -28.16 -5.30 11.13
N LEU A 624 -28.91 -4.22 11.22
CA LEU A 624 -28.41 -2.94 11.72
C LEU A 624 -29.01 -2.74 13.11
N VAL A 625 -28.18 -2.77 14.15
CA VAL A 625 -28.65 -2.79 15.54
C VAL A 625 -28.01 -1.68 16.36
N PRO A 626 -28.69 -1.18 17.41
CA PRO A 626 -28.07 -0.26 18.36
C PRO A 626 -26.94 -0.93 19.16
N GLN A 627 -26.15 -0.12 19.85
CA GLN A 627 -25.08 -0.62 20.71
C GLN A 627 -25.63 -1.56 21.79
N GLY A 628 -24.97 -2.69 21.98
CA GLY A 628 -25.42 -3.72 22.93
C GLY A 628 -24.60 -5.01 22.83
N PHE A 629 -25.05 -6.04 23.54
CA PHE A 629 -24.48 -7.38 23.48
C PHE A 629 -25.46 -8.33 22.80
N TYR A 630 -24.95 -9.08 21.84
CA TYR A 630 -25.76 -9.91 20.97
C TYR A 630 -25.10 -11.27 20.74
N TYR A 631 -25.90 -12.27 20.36
CA TYR A 631 -25.39 -13.47 19.72
C TYR A 631 -26.34 -13.90 18.58
N LEU A 632 -25.82 -14.72 17.68
CA LEU A 632 -26.55 -15.22 16.51
C LEU A 632 -26.82 -16.72 16.66
N LYS A 633 -28.04 -17.13 16.30
CA LYS A 633 -28.39 -18.53 16.12
C LYS A 633 -28.78 -18.78 14.67
N VAL A 634 -28.29 -19.86 14.08
CA VAL A 634 -28.65 -20.25 12.70
C VAL A 634 -29.19 -21.67 12.69
N GLU A 635 -30.36 -21.82 12.07
CA GLU A 635 -31.06 -23.10 11.91
C GLU A 635 -31.43 -23.32 10.44
N THR A 636 -31.17 -24.52 9.93
CA THR A 636 -31.54 -24.89 8.57
C THR A 636 -31.65 -26.41 8.44
N PRO A 637 -32.64 -26.95 7.71
CA PRO A 637 -32.81 -28.40 7.54
C PRO A 637 -31.55 -29.06 6.94
N GLY A 638 -31.13 -30.19 7.52
CA GLY A 638 -29.98 -30.97 7.04
C GLY A 638 -28.62 -30.55 7.61
N TYR A 639 -28.57 -29.48 8.41
CA TYR A 639 -27.35 -28.99 9.06
C TYR A 639 -27.49 -29.00 10.58
N LEU A 640 -26.34 -29.01 11.27
CA LEU A 640 -26.28 -28.77 12.70
C LEU A 640 -26.60 -27.30 12.98
N ALA A 641 -27.46 -27.05 13.98
CA ALA A 641 -27.72 -25.70 14.45
C ALA A 641 -26.41 -25.04 14.89
N TYR A 642 -26.26 -23.77 14.54
CA TYR A 642 -25.13 -22.96 14.95
C TYR A 642 -25.56 -22.02 16.07
N ASP A 643 -24.92 -22.15 17.22
CA ASP A 643 -25.04 -21.23 18.34
C ASP A 643 -23.77 -20.38 18.43
N GLY A 644 -23.90 -19.10 18.10
CA GLY A 644 -22.80 -18.14 18.14
C GLY A 644 -22.43 -17.74 19.56
N LYS A 645 -21.16 -17.34 19.75
CA LYS A 645 -20.72 -16.74 21.01
C LYS A 645 -21.25 -15.31 21.13
N PRO A 646 -21.58 -14.83 22.34
CA PRO A 646 -21.89 -13.42 22.55
C PRO A 646 -20.77 -12.48 22.09
N PHE A 647 -21.16 -11.38 21.47
CA PHE A 647 -20.28 -10.31 21.02
C PHE A 647 -20.90 -8.94 21.31
N GLN A 648 -20.05 -7.93 21.42
CA GLN A 648 -20.48 -6.54 21.62
C GLN A 648 -20.58 -5.83 20.26
N VAL A 649 -21.68 -5.14 20.02
CA VAL A 649 -21.84 -4.23 18.89
C VAL A 649 -21.60 -2.81 19.38
N THR A 650 -20.66 -2.11 18.73
CA THR A 650 -20.45 -0.67 18.92
C THR A 650 -21.34 0.12 17.96
N GLU A 651 -21.70 1.35 18.33
CA GLU A 651 -22.58 2.23 17.55
C GLU A 651 -22.18 2.33 16.07
N GLY A 652 -23.17 2.29 15.17
CA GLY A 652 -22.97 2.35 13.72
C GLY A 652 -22.34 1.11 13.06
N SER A 653 -22.11 0.01 13.81
CA SER A 653 -21.58 -1.23 13.25
C SER A 653 -22.72 -2.23 13.00
N GLY A 654 -22.88 -2.66 11.75
CA GLY A 654 -23.83 -3.70 11.38
C GLY A 654 -23.42 -5.09 11.89
N VAL A 655 -24.38 -6.01 12.00
CA VAL A 655 -24.16 -7.44 12.29
C VAL A 655 -24.32 -8.24 10.99
N HIS A 656 -23.20 -8.72 10.46
CA HIS A 656 -23.12 -9.32 9.12
C HIS A 656 -21.96 -10.34 9.00
N VAL A 657 -21.81 -11.23 9.99
CA VAL A 657 -20.69 -12.19 10.05
C VAL A 657 -20.90 -13.35 9.06
N ASN A 658 -19.83 -13.89 8.49
CA ASN A 658 -19.94 -15.09 7.65
C ASN A 658 -20.00 -16.34 8.54
N ILE A 659 -21.04 -17.17 8.37
CA ILE A 659 -21.31 -18.32 9.24
C ILE A 659 -21.18 -19.62 8.45
N GLY A 660 -20.24 -20.46 8.88
CA GLY A 660 -20.03 -21.80 8.31
C GLY A 660 -20.86 -22.85 9.05
N LEU A 661 -21.70 -23.60 8.33
CA LEU A 661 -22.47 -24.72 8.88
C LEU A 661 -21.87 -26.07 8.50
N LYS A 662 -22.16 -27.08 9.33
CA LYS A 662 -21.79 -28.49 9.08
C LYS A 662 -23.04 -29.31 8.85
N MET A 663 -22.99 -30.22 7.88
CA MET A 663 -24.09 -31.18 7.67
C MET A 663 -24.33 -32.04 8.91
N GLN A 664 -25.58 -32.39 9.18
CA GLN A 664 -25.96 -33.20 10.34
C GLN A 664 -25.28 -34.58 10.36
N TYR A 665 -25.07 -35.18 9.20
CA TYR A 665 -24.37 -36.47 9.03
C TYR A 665 -22.92 -36.33 8.52
N TRP A 666 -22.26 -35.20 8.77
CA TRP A 666 -20.89 -34.93 8.28
C TRP A 666 -19.87 -36.02 8.65
N TRP A 667 -20.06 -36.70 9.79
CA TRP A 667 -19.18 -37.77 10.27
C TRP A 667 -19.15 -38.99 9.34
N LEU A 668 -20.20 -39.24 8.55
CA LEU A 668 -20.21 -40.32 7.55
C LEU A 668 -19.16 -40.07 6.44
N TYR A 669 -18.83 -38.81 6.15
CA TYR A 669 -17.79 -38.45 5.17
C TYR A 669 -16.37 -38.62 5.71
N ILE A 670 -16.20 -38.70 7.04
CA ILE A 670 -14.90 -38.93 7.69
C ILE A 670 -14.57 -40.44 7.70
N ILE A 671 -15.58 -41.29 7.58
CA ILE A 671 -15.42 -42.74 7.54
C ILE A 671 -15.01 -43.14 6.12
N ASP A 672 -13.70 -43.21 5.88
CA ASP A 672 -13.13 -43.78 4.66
C ASP A 672 -13.63 -45.23 4.50
N TRP A 673 -14.12 -45.59 3.32
CA TRP A 673 -14.54 -46.95 3.00
C TRP A 673 -13.42 -47.97 3.26
N LYS A 674 -12.15 -47.54 3.19
CA LYS A 674 -10.99 -48.35 3.60
C LYS A 674 -10.98 -48.65 5.10
N THR A 675 -11.40 -47.70 5.94
CA THR A 675 -11.53 -47.88 7.40
C THR A 675 -12.67 -48.83 7.73
N VAL A 676 -13.80 -48.74 7.00
CA VAL A 676 -14.90 -49.71 7.13
C VAL A 676 -14.44 -51.10 6.71
N LEU A 677 -13.75 -51.21 5.56
CA LEU A 677 -13.20 -52.48 5.06
C LEU A 677 -12.20 -53.09 6.06
N LEU A 678 -11.32 -52.28 6.64
CA LEU A 678 -10.38 -52.71 7.69
C LEU A 678 -11.13 -53.21 8.93
N GLY A 679 -12.17 -52.49 9.35
CA GLY A 679 -13.04 -52.92 10.45
C GLY A 679 -13.69 -54.27 10.18
N VAL A 680 -14.21 -54.50 8.97
CA VAL A 680 -14.80 -55.78 8.54
C VAL A 680 -13.74 -56.90 8.52
N ILE A 681 -12.53 -56.63 8.02
CA ILE A 681 -11.43 -57.61 8.01
C ILE A 681 -11.04 -58.00 9.44
N ILE A 682 -10.91 -57.03 10.35
CA ILE A 682 -10.61 -57.30 11.76
C ILE A 682 -11.70 -58.15 12.40
N LEU A 683 -12.97 -57.86 12.12
CA LEU A 683 -14.10 -58.64 12.62
C LEU A 683 -14.09 -60.07 12.08
N LEU A 684 -13.76 -60.27 10.81
CA LEU A 684 -13.59 -61.60 10.21
C LEU A 684 -12.41 -62.36 10.82
N LEU A 685 -11.28 -61.69 11.08
CA LEU A 685 -10.13 -62.30 11.75
C LEU A 685 -10.44 -62.71 13.19
N LEU A 686 -11.14 -61.85 13.94
CA LEU A 686 -11.61 -62.18 15.30
C LEU A 686 -12.59 -63.35 15.30
N TYR A 687 -13.50 -63.39 14.33
CA TYR A 687 -14.42 -64.51 14.15
C TYR A 687 -13.67 -65.82 13.83
N ASN A 688 -12.64 -65.75 12.97
CA ASN A 688 -11.85 -66.91 12.61
C ASN A 688 -11.02 -67.42 13.81
N PHE A 689 -10.41 -66.50 14.58
CA PHE A 689 -9.69 -66.82 15.81
C PHE A 689 -10.62 -67.44 16.87
N TYR A 690 -11.84 -66.93 17.01
CA TYR A 690 -12.87 -67.51 17.88
C TYR A 690 -13.23 -68.94 17.45
N LYS A 691 -13.43 -69.17 16.15
CA LYS A 691 -13.75 -70.49 15.59
C LYS A 691 -12.61 -71.49 15.76
N ASP A 692 -11.36 -71.06 15.60
CA ASP A 692 -10.19 -71.91 15.80
C ASP A 692 -10.00 -72.29 17.28
N ARG A 693 -10.22 -71.33 18.20
CA ARG A 693 -10.20 -71.62 19.64
C ARG A 693 -11.28 -72.63 20.07
N ILE A 694 -12.44 -72.63 19.40
CA ILE A 694 -13.48 -73.65 19.61
C ILE A 694 -13.04 -75.02 19.07
N ARG A 695 -12.41 -75.06 17.88
CA ARG A 695 -11.90 -76.31 17.30
C ARG A 695 -10.81 -76.95 18.17
N GLU A 696 -9.90 -76.14 18.72
CA GLU A 696 -8.84 -76.60 19.62
C GLU A 696 -9.43 -77.24 20.91
N LYS A 697 -10.43 -76.59 21.52
CA LYS A 697 -11.17 -77.14 22.67
C LYS A 697 -11.92 -78.43 22.36
N LEU A 698 -12.40 -78.62 21.13
CA LEU A 698 -13.05 -79.86 20.69
C LEU A 698 -12.05 -80.98 20.40
N SER A 699 -10.85 -80.65 19.92
CA SER A 699 -9.78 -81.63 19.66
C SER A 699 -9.12 -82.20 20.92
N LEU A 700 -9.13 -81.44 22.04
CA LEU A 700 -8.64 -81.89 23.35
C LEU A 700 -9.67 -82.75 24.13
N ARG A 701 -10.85 -82.99 23.57
CA ARG A 701 -11.92 -83.84 24.14
C ARG A 701 -12.12 -85.16 23.39
N LYS A 702 -11.31 -85.44 22.38
CA LYS A 702 -11.13 -86.78 21.78
C LYS A 702 -9.82 -87.35 22.30
#